data_AF-A0A9D5SSJ3-F1
#
_entry.id   AF-A0A9D5SSJ3-F1
#
_cell.length_a   1.000
_cell.length_b   1.000
_cell.length_c   1.000
_cell.angle_alpha   90.00
_cell.angle_beta   90.00
_cell.angle_gamma   90.00
#
_symmetry.space_group_name_H-M   'P 1'
#
loop_
_entity.id
_entity.type
_entity.pdbx_description
1 polymer ?
#
loop_
_entity_poly.entity_id
_entity_poly.type
_entity_poly.pdbx_seq_one_letter_code
_entity_poly.pdbx_strand_id
1 'polypeptide(L)'
;TVSGTPVVTAASSVFNIREGNTVTLNVSGGTYTAPYAILVAYGTVTANITGGTFEGLALYTHSALNWAPTIGDGAVINTTHRDYHHATYTDGTNTYCGSIEAVAGAVPAGSTITIVGQLPYGVFNVNKNLTITGTATDSVGDTYGQTQIKLGEGVSITFTGDLSFINATVYANNNTITTFMGNVQFLNGTAYDVFEDENGNYTTTVIIRDNAYLQGNWVIDYEGADTGDGFTGHTGVKTLKMSGGVIDAVYGIVFNVDGVEADIDLTGGKICSTNDSIYLNAGHYNGKRLNILIDGITIESEDLGINTVDSNTLVDITVKSGTIRAGMDGNASHTGDYCIEFYSAPNEKPSTLTILGGTFIADTAHAAIHVTSTDNANTKDVAPIAKIYAGYFEGRTLCAARATTGGWLEIYGGYFAYLPEKYTDSGSPVRSGTGSETGHVEIFAGMFYSTGYGPAINCINDYSYLTVHTQGVQAVGGQYIAPAKPNSTQHRYPDGDHEHEGIISMTDGAGVRLYPNSNGLRFVSVVTAEALEYITNVLGGTNLRFGTLIAPADEVAKAKGFTIELMDAAGAKYVDVPAEDGLVARANGGYYIRAALVNIREENIGREFAATGYVTYDLNGQSYTIYTTYREVRNARSIEQVARLALKDADKYTPAQQAILQQFAPTEAAPVIDFYLVAGQSNAAGSSNWTDTIMKLRPEYYEGFSHILYSGSSNTIHRLNTVTKLGYGSAGDTFGIELGMADALSQYYNEETGRYAVIVKYAYGGTSLYDNITGSDAPEGNWQPPSWIEGITPKSEVLTGGLFRAFVNHIENSINEYEAMGYDVNVVAAYWMQGESDVSRHANDGLYDDIFKCWINDLRSSIVEMTGDEKYNELPILVGEISEYFGNARTDAAYYKKCLDFVKMQREVIGSWDNVYVIPQGNVATADNNVTSIDHSHWGYHDHLWNGQMVGKAIMTLFLGQPHVVEDPVAEIWLNGEMIGAFESFSGAISLAPEGATVKLLKDLELYSTLVIGNRNKITVDGNNHRIDVNSPNTQGYYSAIKFYATDITVKDLHIVNHTDNTYGMYTEIGAKITWIGGSIEAEQHAIVVNSAGSELTIIGGEFKIRKTDLTYGAVVFTKAADVTITINGGTFDAGEGTGYAIYVDTASTNSTVTVTEGTLIAGSTASAVTKNNSSSSTLVLDNDVVIG
;
A
#
# COMPACT_ATOMS: atom_id res chain seq x y z
N THR A 1 -77.42 -42.84 36.66
CA THR A 1 -76.90 -42.02 37.76
C THR A 1 -76.34 -42.93 38.83
N VAL A 2 -75.10 -42.75 39.24
CA VAL A 2 -74.47 -43.48 40.37
C VAL A 2 -74.14 -42.43 41.44
N SER A 3 -74.71 -42.57 42.65
CA SER A 3 -74.43 -41.68 43.77
C SER A 3 -74.43 -42.47 45.08
N GLY A 4 -73.45 -42.18 45.96
CA GLY A 4 -73.28 -42.81 47.26
C GLY A 4 -71.94 -43.55 47.42
N THR A 5 -71.52 -43.76 48.68
CA THR A 5 -70.24 -44.39 49.04
C THR A 5 -70.37 -45.91 49.16
N PRO A 6 -69.98 -46.68 48.13
CA PRO A 6 -69.34 -47.97 48.36
C PRO A 6 -68.13 -48.23 47.44
N VAL A 7 -67.10 -48.87 48.00
CA VAL A 7 -66.03 -49.54 47.24
C VAL A 7 -66.66 -50.75 46.53
N VAL A 8 -66.91 -50.63 45.23
CA VAL A 8 -67.44 -51.73 44.40
C VAL A 8 -66.33 -52.25 43.49
N THR A 9 -65.69 -53.35 43.89
CA THR A 9 -64.93 -54.22 42.97
C THR A 9 -65.92 -55.08 42.19
N ALA A 10 -66.38 -54.60 41.03
CA ALA A 10 -67.18 -55.37 40.09
C ALA A 10 -66.30 -55.98 38.98
N ALA A 11 -66.57 -57.24 38.63
CA ALA A 11 -65.99 -57.92 37.48
C ALA A 11 -66.41 -57.23 36.17
N SER A 12 -65.53 -57.33 35.16
CA SER A 12 -65.58 -56.67 33.86
C SER A 12 -66.98 -56.64 33.25
N SER A 13 -67.57 -55.45 33.16
CA SER A 13 -68.87 -55.20 32.54
C SER A 13 -68.65 -54.45 31.23
N VAL A 14 -69.13 -55.00 30.11
CA VAL A 14 -69.09 -54.35 28.79
C VAL A 14 -70.49 -53.81 28.46
N PHE A 15 -70.63 -52.50 28.31
CA PHE A 15 -71.87 -51.90 27.80
C PHE A 15 -71.70 -51.61 26.30
N ASN A 16 -72.57 -52.18 25.47
CA ASN A 16 -72.53 -52.01 24.01
C ASN A 16 -73.72 -51.15 23.56
N ILE A 17 -73.46 -49.90 23.15
CA ILE A 17 -74.51 -48.92 22.79
C ILE A 17 -74.57 -48.83 21.26
N ARG A 18 -75.73 -49.12 20.65
CA ARG A 18 -75.91 -49.03 19.20
C ARG A 18 -76.10 -47.58 18.72
N GLU A 19 -75.72 -47.34 17.48
CA GLU A 19 -75.82 -46.06 16.76
C GLU A 19 -77.23 -45.45 16.83
N GLY A 20 -77.31 -44.13 17.05
CA GLY A 20 -78.56 -43.36 17.17
C GLY A 20 -79.13 -43.22 18.59
N ASN A 21 -78.55 -43.85 19.61
CA ASN A 21 -78.98 -43.71 21.01
C ASN A 21 -78.10 -42.72 21.80
N THR A 22 -78.72 -41.96 22.70
CA THR A 22 -78.00 -41.10 23.67
C THR A 22 -78.04 -41.73 25.06
N VAL A 23 -76.89 -41.85 25.72
CA VAL A 23 -76.79 -42.31 27.13
C VAL A 23 -76.20 -41.20 27.99
N THR A 24 -76.90 -40.82 29.06
CA THR A 24 -76.41 -39.85 30.05
C THR A 24 -75.95 -40.55 31.33
N LEU A 25 -74.66 -40.43 31.66
CA LEU A 25 -74.03 -40.98 32.86
C LEU A 25 -73.73 -39.85 33.86
N ASN A 26 -74.59 -39.68 34.86
CA ASN A 26 -74.34 -38.73 35.95
C ASN A 26 -73.68 -39.47 37.12
N VAL A 27 -72.49 -39.07 37.55
CA VAL A 27 -71.78 -39.67 38.69
C VAL A 27 -71.30 -38.58 39.64
N SER A 28 -71.62 -38.70 40.93
CA SER A 28 -71.19 -37.72 41.93
C SER A 28 -70.77 -38.34 43.26
N GLY A 29 -69.56 -37.99 43.72
CA GLY A 29 -68.95 -38.32 45.02
C GLY A 29 -68.42 -39.75 45.18
N GLY A 30 -67.10 -39.92 45.40
CA GLY A 30 -66.45 -41.18 45.80
C GLY A 30 -65.15 -41.52 45.03
N THR A 31 -64.35 -42.47 45.54
CA THR A 31 -63.21 -43.07 44.82
C THR A 31 -63.64 -44.41 44.23
N TYR A 32 -63.49 -44.58 42.91
CA TYR A 32 -63.90 -45.79 42.19
C TYR A 32 -62.69 -46.45 41.54
N THR A 33 -62.34 -47.64 42.02
CA THR A 33 -61.24 -48.47 41.50
C THR A 33 -61.87 -49.71 40.85
N ALA A 34 -61.92 -49.77 39.52
CA ALA A 34 -62.42 -50.93 38.80
C ALA A 34 -61.36 -51.38 37.78
N PRO A 35 -60.87 -52.63 37.83
CA PRO A 35 -59.74 -53.03 37.00
C PRO A 35 -60.05 -53.07 35.49
N TYR A 36 -61.31 -53.24 35.05
CA TYR A 36 -61.68 -53.26 33.61
C TYR A 36 -63.18 -52.95 33.35
N ALA A 37 -63.59 -51.68 33.39
CA ALA A 37 -64.89 -51.29 32.81
C ALA A 37 -64.68 -50.79 31.38
N ILE A 38 -65.25 -51.50 30.39
CA ILE A 38 -65.16 -51.15 28.97
C ILE A 38 -66.52 -50.67 28.47
N LEU A 39 -66.65 -49.40 28.09
CA LEU A 39 -67.82 -48.92 27.35
C LEU A 39 -67.50 -48.97 25.85
N VAL A 40 -68.28 -49.69 25.05
CA VAL A 40 -68.21 -49.64 23.59
C VAL A 40 -69.44 -48.90 23.08
N ALA A 41 -69.27 -47.67 22.59
CA ALA A 41 -70.38 -46.84 22.15
C ALA A 41 -70.29 -46.56 20.64
N TYR A 42 -71.37 -46.88 19.93
CA TYR A 42 -71.63 -46.49 18.55
C TYR A 42 -72.57 -45.26 18.46
N GLY A 43 -73.03 -44.70 19.59
CA GLY A 43 -73.91 -43.51 19.68
C GLY A 43 -73.38 -42.44 20.66
N THR A 44 -74.10 -41.33 20.85
CA THR A 44 -73.66 -40.19 21.69
C THR A 44 -73.70 -40.51 23.19
N VAL A 45 -72.60 -40.31 23.92
CA VAL A 45 -72.54 -40.48 25.38
C VAL A 45 -72.25 -39.14 26.04
N THR A 46 -73.09 -38.73 26.98
CA THR A 46 -72.87 -37.53 27.81
C THR A 46 -72.61 -37.97 29.24
N ALA A 47 -71.43 -37.68 29.78
CA ALA A 47 -71.10 -37.99 31.17
C ALA A 47 -70.97 -36.68 31.97
N ASN A 48 -71.73 -36.54 33.05
CA ASN A 48 -71.57 -35.45 34.01
C ASN A 48 -70.96 -36.02 35.28
N ILE A 49 -69.69 -35.69 35.54
CA ILE A 49 -68.94 -36.17 36.71
C ILE A 49 -68.69 -34.98 37.62
N THR A 50 -69.19 -35.04 38.87
CA THR A 50 -69.02 -33.97 39.86
C THR A 50 -68.50 -34.54 41.17
N GLY A 51 -67.20 -34.36 41.43
CA GLY A 51 -66.46 -34.80 42.63
C GLY A 51 -66.16 -36.30 42.71
N GLY A 52 -64.88 -36.68 42.84
CA GLY A 52 -64.40 -38.07 43.00
C GLY A 52 -63.13 -38.40 42.18
N THR A 53 -62.48 -39.54 42.45
CA THR A 53 -61.28 -40.05 41.73
C THR A 53 -61.60 -41.38 41.06
N PHE A 54 -61.27 -41.54 39.77
CA PHE A 54 -61.49 -42.78 39.01
C PHE A 54 -60.16 -43.40 38.56
N GLU A 55 -59.96 -44.68 38.88
CA GLU A 55 -58.84 -45.50 38.40
C GLU A 55 -59.40 -46.70 37.60
N GLY A 56 -59.02 -46.81 36.32
CA GLY A 56 -59.24 -48.01 35.49
C GLY A 56 -60.44 -48.04 34.51
N LEU A 57 -61.04 -46.89 34.16
CA LEU A 57 -62.09 -46.82 33.12
C LEU A 57 -61.47 -46.77 31.71
N ALA A 58 -61.84 -47.71 30.83
CA ALA A 58 -61.44 -47.70 29.42
C ALA A 58 -62.67 -47.49 28.52
N LEU A 59 -62.62 -46.56 27.57
CA LEU A 59 -63.72 -46.27 26.65
C LEU A 59 -63.28 -46.52 25.20
N TYR A 60 -64.05 -47.30 24.47
CA TYR A 60 -63.82 -47.62 23.05
C TYR A 60 -64.93 -47.00 22.20
N THR A 61 -64.59 -46.00 21.38
CA THR A 61 -65.49 -45.42 20.36
C THR A 61 -64.91 -45.64 18.98
N HIS A 62 -65.73 -46.12 18.03
CA HIS A 62 -65.24 -46.58 16.72
C HIS A 62 -65.30 -45.52 15.60
N SER A 63 -65.65 -44.27 15.90
CA SER A 63 -65.63 -43.15 14.96
C SER A 63 -65.57 -41.81 15.70
N ALA A 64 -65.10 -40.75 15.02
CA ALA A 64 -64.95 -39.38 15.52
C ALA A 64 -66.31 -38.75 15.91
N LEU A 65 -66.85 -39.18 17.04
CA LEU A 65 -68.05 -38.66 17.66
C LEU A 65 -67.66 -37.58 18.68
N ASN A 66 -68.34 -36.43 18.64
CA ASN A 66 -68.18 -35.32 19.58
C ASN A 66 -68.34 -35.81 21.03
N TRP A 67 -67.21 -36.03 21.71
CA TRP A 67 -67.15 -36.26 23.14
C TRP A 67 -66.68 -34.98 23.82
N ALA A 68 -67.57 -34.35 24.61
CA ALA A 68 -67.24 -33.20 25.44
C ALA A 68 -67.72 -33.49 26.87
N PRO A 69 -66.92 -34.17 27.72
CA PRO A 69 -67.24 -34.27 29.12
C PRO A 69 -67.08 -32.89 29.78
N THR A 70 -68.10 -32.44 30.51
CA THR A 70 -67.97 -31.28 31.40
C THR A 70 -67.49 -31.80 32.75
N ILE A 71 -66.21 -31.57 33.06
CA ILE A 71 -65.60 -31.96 34.34
C ILE A 71 -65.67 -30.76 35.28
N GLY A 72 -66.40 -30.89 36.40
CA GLY A 72 -66.44 -29.84 37.42
C GLY A 72 -65.20 -29.84 38.32
N ASP A 73 -64.90 -28.69 38.91
CA ASP A 73 -63.73 -28.44 39.78
C ASP A 73 -63.46 -29.59 40.78
N GLY A 74 -62.22 -30.11 40.76
CA GLY A 74 -61.69 -31.07 41.74
C GLY A 74 -61.76 -32.56 41.38
N ALA A 75 -62.05 -32.94 40.12
CA ALA A 75 -61.97 -34.33 39.66
C ALA A 75 -60.63 -34.67 39.00
N VAL A 76 -60.07 -35.85 39.29
CA VAL A 76 -58.80 -36.37 38.72
C VAL A 76 -59.08 -37.69 38.01
N ILE A 77 -58.70 -37.80 36.74
CA ILE A 77 -58.80 -39.03 35.93
C ILE A 77 -57.38 -39.58 35.75
N ASN A 78 -57.14 -40.82 36.21
CA ASN A 78 -55.85 -41.49 36.07
C ASN A 78 -56.01 -42.71 35.13
N THR A 79 -55.55 -42.58 33.88
CA THR A 79 -55.61 -43.65 32.87
C THR A 79 -54.26 -44.37 32.77
N THR A 80 -54.20 -45.64 33.17
CA THR A 80 -52.96 -46.45 33.18
C THR A 80 -52.76 -47.33 31.93
N HIS A 81 -53.39 -47.04 30.78
CA HIS A 81 -53.25 -47.86 29.57
C HIS A 81 -52.45 -47.15 28.47
N ARG A 82 -51.43 -47.85 27.94
CA ARG A 82 -50.37 -47.34 27.03
C ARG A 82 -50.80 -46.98 25.61
N ASP A 83 -52.06 -47.20 25.20
CA ASP A 83 -52.40 -47.24 23.77
C ASP A 83 -53.33 -46.13 23.28
N TYR A 84 -53.70 -45.13 24.11
CA TYR A 84 -54.54 -44.02 23.64
C TYR A 84 -54.12 -42.66 24.23
N HIS A 85 -53.89 -41.70 23.33
CA HIS A 85 -53.32 -40.37 23.56
C HIS A 85 -54.39 -39.35 23.97
N HIS A 86 -54.23 -38.68 25.11
CA HIS A 86 -55.19 -37.70 25.63
C HIS A 86 -54.53 -36.31 25.76
N ALA A 87 -55.10 -35.29 25.11
CA ALA A 87 -54.81 -33.88 25.41
C ALA A 87 -55.88 -33.30 26.33
N THR A 88 -55.49 -32.31 27.14
CA THR A 88 -56.42 -31.55 27.97
C THR A 88 -56.35 -30.06 27.64
N TYR A 89 -57.52 -29.40 27.59
CA TYR A 89 -57.65 -27.95 27.48
C TYR A 89 -58.62 -27.44 28.55
N THR A 90 -58.32 -26.28 29.15
CA THR A 90 -59.16 -25.66 30.18
C THR A 90 -59.66 -24.28 29.73
N ASP A 91 -60.97 -24.07 29.64
CA ASP A 91 -61.59 -22.80 29.18
C ASP A 91 -61.93 -21.81 30.31
N GLY A 92 -61.11 -21.77 31.35
CA GLY A 92 -61.32 -20.96 32.55
C GLY A 92 -62.20 -21.64 33.61
N THR A 93 -63.17 -22.48 33.23
CA THR A 93 -64.00 -23.22 34.21
C THR A 93 -64.20 -24.70 33.93
N ASN A 94 -63.93 -25.19 32.71
CA ASN A 94 -64.10 -26.60 32.35
C ASN A 94 -62.80 -27.16 31.75
N THR A 95 -62.43 -28.39 32.14
CA THR A 95 -61.35 -29.16 31.52
C THR A 95 -61.93 -30.18 30.54
N TYR A 96 -61.56 -30.09 29.27
CA TYR A 96 -61.95 -31.02 28.20
C TYR A 96 -60.81 -32.00 27.94
N CYS A 97 -61.12 -33.29 27.73
CA CYS A 97 -60.15 -34.36 27.47
C CYS A 97 -60.52 -35.08 26.16
N GLY A 98 -59.58 -35.30 25.25
CA GLY A 98 -59.83 -36.03 23.99
C GLY A 98 -58.55 -36.35 23.23
N SER A 99 -58.67 -36.95 22.03
CA SER A 99 -57.50 -37.10 21.13
C SER A 99 -56.95 -35.71 20.78
N ILE A 100 -55.64 -35.63 20.58
CA ILE A 100 -54.94 -34.36 20.30
C ILE A 100 -55.58 -33.60 19.12
N GLU A 101 -55.96 -34.30 18.03
CA GLU A 101 -56.69 -33.70 16.89
C GLU A 101 -58.07 -33.15 17.27
N ALA A 102 -58.84 -33.89 18.08
CA ALA A 102 -60.18 -33.46 18.50
C ALA A 102 -60.12 -32.24 19.42
N VAL A 103 -59.13 -32.20 20.32
CA VAL A 103 -58.90 -31.06 21.21
C VAL A 103 -58.44 -29.85 20.38
N ALA A 104 -57.48 -29.99 19.46
CA ALA A 104 -57.02 -28.89 18.62
C ALA A 104 -58.12 -28.28 17.72
N GLY A 105 -59.04 -29.10 17.20
CA GLY A 105 -60.18 -28.62 16.42
C GLY A 105 -61.20 -27.81 17.24
N ALA A 106 -61.47 -28.22 18.47
CA ALA A 106 -62.51 -27.66 19.32
C ALA A 106 -62.09 -26.40 20.13
N VAL A 107 -60.79 -26.18 20.29
CA VAL A 107 -60.24 -25.14 21.17
C VAL A 107 -60.37 -23.73 20.55
N PRO A 108 -60.80 -22.68 21.30
CA PRO A 108 -60.79 -21.29 20.83
C PRO A 108 -59.37 -20.77 20.56
N ALA A 109 -59.19 -19.83 19.63
CA ALA A 109 -57.88 -19.24 19.37
C ALA A 109 -57.31 -18.52 20.62
N GLY A 110 -56.00 -18.67 20.88
CA GLY A 110 -55.32 -18.05 22.05
C GLY A 110 -55.33 -18.91 23.32
N SER A 111 -55.70 -20.18 23.19
CA SER A 111 -55.84 -21.14 24.29
C SER A 111 -54.55 -21.92 24.57
N THR A 112 -54.38 -22.42 25.80
CA THR A 112 -53.23 -23.26 26.21
C THR A 112 -53.62 -24.74 26.26
N ILE A 113 -53.08 -25.58 25.38
CA ILE A 113 -53.22 -27.04 25.45
C ILE A 113 -52.08 -27.60 26.31
N THR A 114 -52.43 -28.33 27.36
CA THR A 114 -51.46 -29.10 28.15
C THR A 114 -51.44 -30.53 27.64
N ILE A 115 -50.28 -30.98 27.16
CA ILE A 115 -50.06 -32.36 26.71
C ILE A 115 -49.46 -33.13 27.87
N VAL A 116 -50.15 -34.18 28.32
CA VAL A 116 -49.70 -35.05 29.41
C VAL A 116 -49.54 -36.46 28.83
N GLY A 117 -48.30 -36.87 28.49
CA GLY A 117 -47.97 -38.19 27.94
C GLY A 117 -47.28 -38.18 26.56
N GLN A 118 -47.13 -39.35 25.94
CA GLN A 118 -46.48 -39.52 24.62
C GLN A 118 -47.33 -38.95 23.48
N LEU A 119 -46.68 -38.26 22.54
CA LEU A 119 -47.29 -37.81 21.29
C LEU A 119 -47.52 -38.99 20.33
N PRO A 120 -48.63 -39.03 19.58
CA PRO A 120 -48.84 -40.02 18.53
C PRO A 120 -47.89 -39.79 17.35
N TYR A 121 -47.48 -40.89 16.71
CA TYR A 121 -46.94 -40.85 15.34
C TYR A 121 -48.03 -40.37 14.38
N GLY A 122 -47.78 -39.30 13.61
CA GLY A 122 -48.75 -38.75 12.66
C GLY A 122 -48.60 -37.25 12.39
N VAL A 123 -49.51 -36.71 11.57
CA VAL A 123 -49.55 -35.31 11.17
C VAL A 123 -50.56 -34.54 12.03
N PHE A 124 -50.08 -33.59 12.82
CA PHE A 124 -50.87 -32.71 13.66
C PHE A 124 -51.05 -31.34 13.01
N ASN A 125 -52.24 -31.06 12.46
CA ASN A 125 -52.54 -29.78 11.81
C ASN A 125 -53.07 -28.76 12.84
N VAL A 126 -52.36 -27.64 13.01
CA VAL A 126 -52.68 -26.56 13.96
C VAL A 126 -53.15 -25.33 13.19
N ASN A 127 -54.46 -25.10 13.15
CA ASN A 127 -55.06 -23.99 12.39
C ASN A 127 -55.43 -22.77 13.27
N LYS A 128 -54.98 -22.72 14.53
CA LYS A 128 -55.30 -21.67 15.51
C LYS A 128 -54.13 -21.41 16.43
N ASN A 129 -54.04 -20.20 16.97
CA ASN A 129 -52.99 -19.82 17.91
C ASN A 129 -53.03 -20.69 19.18
N LEU A 130 -51.89 -21.26 19.55
CA LEU A 130 -51.80 -22.31 20.56
C LEU A 130 -50.57 -22.17 21.47
N THR A 131 -50.70 -22.51 22.76
CA THR A 131 -49.55 -22.80 23.64
C THR A 131 -49.56 -24.28 24.01
N ILE A 132 -48.44 -24.98 23.82
CA ILE A 132 -48.20 -26.38 24.20
C ILE A 132 -47.30 -26.40 25.43
N THR A 133 -47.73 -27.10 26.49
CA THR A 133 -46.97 -27.26 27.73
C THR A 133 -47.10 -28.67 28.33
N GLY A 134 -46.05 -29.20 28.98
CA GLY A 134 -46.05 -30.54 29.57
C GLY A 134 -44.68 -31.11 29.94
N THR A 135 -44.69 -32.38 30.41
CA THR A 135 -43.53 -33.28 30.65
C THR A 135 -43.72 -34.52 29.78
N ALA A 136 -43.49 -34.40 28.48
CA ALA A 136 -43.64 -35.50 27.54
C ALA A 136 -42.27 -36.03 27.16
N THR A 137 -41.93 -37.24 27.62
CA THR A 137 -40.82 -38.04 27.10
C THR A 137 -41.39 -39.10 26.18
N ASP A 138 -41.07 -39.02 24.90
CA ASP A 138 -41.26 -40.16 24.00
C ASP A 138 -40.24 -41.26 24.36
N SER A 139 -40.61 -42.54 24.28
CA SER A 139 -39.71 -43.64 24.59
C SER A 139 -39.73 -44.71 23.51
N VAL A 140 -38.61 -44.77 22.78
CA VAL A 140 -37.97 -45.93 22.11
C VAL A 140 -38.59 -46.45 20.79
N GLY A 141 -37.82 -46.33 19.69
CA GLY A 141 -37.26 -47.55 19.07
C GLY A 141 -37.42 -47.78 17.57
N ASP A 142 -38.45 -47.28 16.89
CA ASP A 142 -38.71 -47.63 15.49
C ASP A 142 -38.41 -46.47 14.52
N THR A 143 -37.46 -46.71 13.63
CA THR A 143 -36.92 -45.82 12.58
C THR A 143 -37.93 -45.32 11.53
N TYR A 144 -39.25 -45.53 11.70
CA TYR A 144 -40.23 -45.38 10.62
C TYR A 144 -41.45 -44.49 10.91
N GLY A 145 -41.50 -43.78 12.04
CA GLY A 145 -42.55 -42.79 12.30
C GLY A 145 -41.97 -41.43 12.66
N GLN A 146 -42.26 -40.39 11.87
CA GLN A 146 -42.04 -38.99 12.27
C GLN A 146 -43.36 -38.35 12.70
N THR A 147 -43.35 -37.59 13.80
CA THR A 147 -44.49 -36.74 14.20
C THR A 147 -44.36 -35.38 13.52
N GLN A 148 -45.32 -34.99 12.68
CA GLN A 148 -45.29 -33.72 11.94
C GLN A 148 -46.28 -32.72 12.55
N ILE A 149 -45.87 -31.54 13.00
CA ILE A 149 -46.76 -30.47 13.48
C ILE A 149 -46.90 -29.43 12.38
N LYS A 150 -48.01 -29.38 11.63
CA LYS A 150 -48.24 -28.45 10.52
C LYS A 150 -49.05 -27.24 10.97
N LEU A 151 -48.48 -26.04 10.94
CA LEU A 151 -49.16 -24.79 11.30
C LEU A 151 -49.90 -24.22 10.10
N GLY A 152 -51.17 -23.83 10.26
CA GLY A 152 -51.92 -23.07 9.26
C GLY A 152 -51.37 -21.66 9.06
N GLU A 153 -51.76 -21.00 7.96
CA GLU A 153 -51.37 -19.61 7.69
C GLU A 153 -51.81 -18.66 8.83
N GLY A 154 -50.91 -17.75 9.25
CA GLY A 154 -51.17 -16.77 10.30
C GLY A 154 -51.21 -17.32 11.73
N VAL A 155 -50.83 -18.58 11.92
CA VAL A 155 -50.90 -19.25 13.23
C VAL A 155 -49.65 -19.00 14.06
N SER A 156 -49.85 -18.65 15.34
CA SER A 156 -48.79 -18.56 16.34
C SER A 156 -48.81 -19.77 17.27
N ILE A 157 -47.68 -20.47 17.44
CA ILE A 157 -47.52 -21.55 18.41
C ILE A 157 -46.44 -21.21 19.45
N THR A 158 -46.66 -21.60 20.70
CA THR A 158 -45.67 -21.45 21.78
C THR A 158 -45.44 -22.80 22.46
N PHE A 159 -44.21 -23.29 22.47
CA PHE A 159 -43.77 -24.46 23.24
C PHE A 159 -43.17 -23.99 24.56
N THR A 160 -43.70 -24.47 25.70
CA THR A 160 -43.20 -24.07 27.03
C THR A 160 -43.19 -25.19 28.07
N GLY A 161 -42.12 -25.31 28.85
CA GLY A 161 -41.95 -26.33 29.89
C GLY A 161 -40.81 -27.31 29.59
N ASP A 162 -40.90 -28.54 30.12
CA ASP A 162 -39.92 -29.63 29.91
C ASP A 162 -40.44 -30.60 28.84
N LEU A 163 -40.34 -30.21 27.57
CA LEU A 163 -40.83 -31.00 26.43
C LEU A 163 -39.68 -31.77 25.78
N SER A 164 -39.86 -33.06 25.50
CA SER A 164 -38.88 -33.85 24.72
C SER A 164 -39.59 -34.59 23.59
N PHE A 165 -39.43 -34.08 22.38
CA PHE A 165 -39.85 -34.71 21.14
C PHE A 165 -38.76 -35.66 20.65
N ILE A 166 -39.13 -36.86 20.20
CA ILE A 166 -38.23 -37.77 19.48
C ILE A 166 -38.76 -37.89 18.05
N ASN A 167 -37.90 -37.75 17.02
CA ASN A 167 -38.30 -37.84 15.60
C ASN A 167 -39.50 -36.93 15.22
N ALA A 168 -39.58 -35.71 15.74
CA ALA A 168 -40.64 -34.77 15.38
C ALA A 168 -40.14 -33.64 14.48
N THR A 169 -41.03 -33.17 13.61
CA THR A 169 -40.82 -32.02 12.71
C THR A 169 -41.94 -31.00 12.85
N VAL A 170 -41.61 -29.73 13.09
CA VAL A 170 -42.59 -28.62 13.08
C VAL A 170 -42.56 -27.94 11.72
N TYR A 171 -43.65 -28.07 10.98
CA TYR A 171 -43.84 -27.42 9.68
C TYR A 171 -44.62 -26.13 9.82
N ALA A 172 -44.07 -25.03 9.34
CA ALA A 172 -44.69 -23.72 9.41
C ALA A 172 -45.12 -23.22 8.03
N ASN A 173 -46.37 -22.74 7.92
CA ASN A 173 -46.86 -22.03 6.74
C ASN A 173 -46.66 -20.51 6.86
N ASN A 174 -47.14 -19.76 5.86
CA ASN A 174 -47.08 -18.31 5.78
C ASN A 174 -47.53 -17.56 7.05
N ASN A 175 -46.81 -16.49 7.41
CA ASN A 175 -47.15 -15.56 8.50
C ASN A 175 -47.28 -16.22 9.89
N THR A 176 -46.53 -17.30 10.13
CA THR A 176 -46.57 -18.03 11.41
C THR A 176 -45.54 -17.48 12.40
N ILE A 177 -45.83 -17.62 13.70
CA ILE A 177 -44.92 -17.24 14.79
C ILE A 177 -44.72 -18.45 15.69
N THR A 178 -43.49 -18.96 15.78
CA THR A 178 -43.15 -20.09 16.63
C THR A 178 -42.27 -19.61 17.78
N THR A 179 -42.73 -19.79 19.02
CA THR A 179 -41.99 -19.41 20.23
C THR A 179 -41.57 -20.65 21.02
N PHE A 180 -40.31 -20.75 21.44
CA PHE A 180 -39.79 -21.78 22.34
C PHE A 180 -39.35 -21.15 23.68
N MET A 181 -39.79 -21.74 24.79
CA MET A 181 -39.51 -21.30 26.17
C MET A 181 -39.27 -22.53 27.08
N GLY A 182 -38.27 -22.52 27.96
CA GLY A 182 -37.97 -23.69 28.83
C GLY A 182 -37.31 -24.88 28.10
N ASN A 183 -37.09 -26.01 28.77
CA ASN A 183 -36.33 -27.14 28.22
C ASN A 183 -37.12 -27.89 27.14
N VAL A 184 -36.93 -27.56 25.85
CA VAL A 184 -37.65 -28.14 24.71
C VAL A 184 -36.68 -28.91 23.80
N GLN A 185 -36.59 -30.23 23.95
CA GLN A 185 -35.64 -31.08 23.22
C GLN A 185 -36.31 -31.74 22.00
N PHE A 186 -35.61 -31.85 20.87
CA PHE A 186 -36.01 -32.56 19.65
C PHE A 186 -34.97 -33.65 19.29
N LEU A 187 -34.94 -34.74 20.03
CA LEU A 187 -33.97 -35.82 19.83
C LEU A 187 -34.21 -36.52 18.47
N ASN A 188 -33.22 -36.52 17.58
CA ASN A 188 -33.31 -37.11 16.23
C ASN A 188 -34.44 -36.56 15.32
N GLY A 189 -34.97 -35.37 15.61
CA GLY A 189 -35.97 -34.68 14.78
C GLY A 189 -35.44 -33.36 14.21
N THR A 190 -36.23 -32.74 13.33
CA THR A 190 -35.96 -31.40 12.78
C THR A 190 -36.84 -30.39 13.50
N ALA A 191 -36.29 -29.47 14.29
CA ALA A 191 -37.12 -28.64 15.16
C ALA A 191 -38.03 -27.67 14.37
N TYR A 192 -37.68 -27.31 13.13
CA TYR A 192 -38.44 -26.40 12.28
C TYR A 192 -38.18 -26.60 10.78
N ASP A 193 -39.24 -26.68 9.98
CA ASP A 193 -39.24 -26.81 8.52
C ASP A 193 -40.33 -25.90 7.91
N VAL A 194 -40.12 -25.32 6.73
CA VAL A 194 -41.03 -24.34 6.10
C VAL A 194 -41.49 -24.88 4.74
N PHE A 195 -42.81 -24.98 4.52
CA PHE A 195 -43.35 -25.41 3.22
C PHE A 195 -43.47 -24.24 2.23
N GLU A 196 -43.29 -24.54 0.93
CA GLU A 196 -43.60 -23.63 -0.19
C GLU A 196 -45.11 -23.45 -0.41
N ASP A 197 -45.51 -22.26 -0.86
CA ASP A 197 -46.85 -21.98 -1.40
C ASP A 197 -46.65 -21.76 -2.88
N GLU A 198 -47.76 -21.76 -3.58
CA GLU A 198 -47.80 -21.64 -5.04
C GLU A 198 -47.22 -20.30 -5.55
N ASN A 199 -46.89 -19.34 -4.67
CA ASN A 199 -46.56 -17.95 -5.00
C ASN A 199 -45.22 -17.44 -4.44
N GLY A 200 -44.47 -18.23 -3.66
CA GLY A 200 -43.10 -17.91 -3.20
C GLY A 200 -42.98 -16.74 -2.22
N ASN A 201 -44.02 -16.38 -1.45
CA ASN A 201 -43.97 -15.23 -0.54
C ASN A 201 -44.15 -15.65 0.93
N TYR A 202 -43.09 -15.62 1.74
CA TYR A 202 -43.10 -16.09 3.15
C TYR A 202 -42.66 -15.07 4.21
N THR A 203 -43.41 -14.96 5.32
CA THR A 203 -43.03 -14.13 6.49
C THR A 203 -43.14 -14.87 7.83
N THR A 204 -42.25 -15.85 8.05
CA THR A 204 -42.26 -16.67 9.27
C THR A 204 -41.32 -16.09 10.34
N THR A 205 -41.76 -16.09 11.61
CA THR A 205 -40.98 -15.63 12.77
C THR A 205 -40.70 -16.76 13.76
N VAL A 206 -39.44 -16.95 14.16
CA VAL A 206 -39.04 -17.90 15.21
C VAL A 206 -38.48 -17.12 16.40
N ILE A 207 -38.95 -17.43 17.62
CA ILE A 207 -38.54 -16.77 18.86
C ILE A 207 -38.05 -17.81 19.86
N ILE A 208 -36.82 -17.66 20.36
CA ILE A 208 -36.20 -18.53 21.37
C ILE A 208 -35.84 -17.64 22.57
N ARG A 209 -36.33 -17.97 23.76
CA ARG A 209 -36.15 -17.13 24.96
C ARG A 209 -36.29 -17.91 26.26
N ASP A 210 -35.97 -17.26 27.38
CA ASP A 210 -36.22 -17.77 28.74
C ASP A 210 -35.57 -19.15 29.03
N ASN A 211 -34.28 -19.30 28.70
CA ASN A 211 -33.49 -20.53 28.87
C ASN A 211 -33.97 -21.73 28.03
N ALA A 212 -34.56 -21.47 26.86
CA ALA A 212 -34.95 -22.55 25.96
C ALA A 212 -33.75 -23.42 25.57
N TYR A 213 -33.78 -24.74 25.80
CA TYR A 213 -32.72 -25.67 25.40
C TYR A 213 -33.23 -26.54 24.24
N LEU A 214 -32.88 -26.16 23.01
CA LEU A 214 -33.24 -26.85 21.77
C LEU A 214 -32.09 -27.78 21.37
N GLN A 215 -32.32 -29.08 21.34
CA GLN A 215 -31.34 -30.07 20.90
C GLN A 215 -31.93 -30.89 19.75
N GLY A 216 -31.21 -31.07 18.64
CA GLY A 216 -31.70 -31.88 17.51
C GLY A 216 -30.68 -32.08 16.38
N ASN A 217 -31.05 -32.85 15.35
CA ASN A 217 -30.16 -33.09 14.21
C ASN A 217 -30.06 -31.83 13.34
N TRP A 218 -31.20 -31.20 13.06
CA TRP A 218 -31.34 -29.94 12.33
C TRP A 218 -32.33 -29.05 13.08
N VAL A 219 -31.98 -27.82 13.43
CA VAL A 219 -32.86 -26.98 14.30
C VAL A 219 -33.77 -26.09 13.47
N ILE A 220 -33.25 -25.52 12.39
CA ILE A 220 -34.00 -24.78 11.36
C ILE A 220 -33.30 -25.18 10.05
N ASP A 221 -33.98 -25.94 9.21
CA ASP A 221 -33.41 -26.49 7.98
C ASP A 221 -34.44 -26.45 6.84
N TYR A 222 -33.91 -26.38 5.62
CA TYR A 222 -34.64 -26.57 4.37
C TYR A 222 -34.15 -27.88 3.75
N GLU A 223 -34.93 -28.95 3.88
CA GLU A 223 -34.64 -30.22 3.22
C GLU A 223 -35.14 -30.19 1.77
N GLY A 224 -34.46 -29.42 0.91
CA GLY A 224 -34.55 -29.57 -0.54
C GLY A 224 -33.69 -30.75 -0.96
N ALA A 225 -34.33 -31.90 -1.24
CA ALA A 225 -33.65 -33.14 -1.62
C ALA A 225 -32.51 -32.92 -2.63
N ASP A 226 -31.37 -33.51 -2.28
CA ASP A 226 -30.10 -33.57 -3.00
C ASP A 226 -30.25 -34.06 -4.46
N THR A 227 -30.67 -33.17 -5.37
CA THR A 227 -30.75 -33.45 -6.81
C THR A 227 -29.96 -32.42 -7.60
N GLY A 228 -28.62 -32.42 -7.45
CA GLY A 228 -27.61 -32.30 -8.50
C GLY A 228 -27.68 -31.26 -9.64
N ASP A 229 -28.70 -30.42 -9.78
CA ASP A 229 -28.86 -29.44 -10.86
C ASP A 229 -29.61 -28.21 -10.32
N GLY A 230 -29.06 -27.02 -10.56
CA GLY A 230 -29.50 -25.75 -9.97
C GLY A 230 -31.00 -25.47 -10.13
N PHE A 231 -31.65 -25.20 -8.99
CA PHE A 231 -32.99 -24.65 -8.91
C PHE A 231 -32.94 -23.23 -8.34
N THR A 232 -33.56 -22.29 -9.06
CA THR A 232 -33.61 -20.85 -8.82
C THR A 232 -34.90 -20.44 -8.10
N GLY A 233 -35.05 -20.85 -6.86
CA GLY A 233 -36.15 -20.38 -6.02
C GLY A 233 -36.02 -20.95 -4.62
N HIS A 234 -35.46 -20.17 -3.69
CA HIS A 234 -35.40 -20.54 -2.28
C HIS A 234 -36.39 -19.66 -1.50
N THR A 235 -36.88 -20.14 -0.36
CA THR A 235 -37.76 -19.38 0.54
C THR A 235 -37.27 -19.58 1.98
N GLY A 236 -37.24 -18.50 2.78
CA GLY A 236 -36.52 -18.47 4.06
C GLY A 236 -37.25 -17.80 5.22
N VAL A 237 -36.66 -17.90 6.42
CA VAL A 237 -37.16 -17.30 7.67
C VAL A 237 -37.01 -15.77 7.63
N LYS A 238 -38.09 -15.01 7.87
CA LYS A 238 -38.05 -13.53 7.85
C LYS A 238 -37.47 -12.94 9.14
N THR A 239 -37.77 -13.55 10.28
CA THR A 239 -37.30 -13.00 11.56
C THR A 239 -36.93 -14.13 12.52
N LEU A 240 -35.69 -14.12 12.98
CA LEU A 240 -35.22 -14.99 14.06
C LEU A 240 -34.87 -14.10 15.24
N LYS A 241 -35.45 -14.38 16.41
CA LYS A 241 -35.10 -13.69 17.65
C LYS A 241 -34.71 -14.70 18.71
N MET A 242 -33.45 -14.69 19.11
CA MET A 242 -32.96 -15.39 20.28
C MET A 242 -32.66 -14.36 21.36
N SER A 243 -33.26 -14.53 22.54
CA SER A 243 -33.03 -13.69 23.72
C SER A 243 -32.73 -14.60 24.93
N GLY A 244 -31.55 -15.22 24.94
CA GLY A 244 -31.17 -16.30 25.84
C GLY A 244 -31.61 -17.70 25.37
N GLY A 245 -31.12 -18.74 26.05
CA GLY A 245 -31.34 -20.15 25.67
C GLY A 245 -30.07 -20.85 25.16
N VAL A 246 -30.19 -22.11 24.79
CA VAL A 246 -29.15 -22.95 24.19
C VAL A 246 -29.73 -23.65 22.96
N ILE A 247 -29.08 -23.54 21.82
CA ILE A 247 -29.31 -24.37 20.65
C ILE A 247 -28.12 -25.33 20.55
N ASP A 248 -28.37 -26.62 20.51
CA ASP A 248 -27.36 -27.67 20.49
C ASP A 248 -27.66 -28.64 19.33
N ALA A 249 -27.09 -28.35 18.17
CA ALA A 249 -27.30 -29.12 16.95
C ALA A 249 -26.25 -30.23 16.80
N VAL A 250 -26.69 -31.39 16.30
CA VAL A 250 -25.80 -32.54 16.03
C VAL A 250 -25.25 -32.50 14.59
N TYR A 251 -26.02 -32.02 13.62
CA TYR A 251 -25.69 -32.01 12.18
C TYR A 251 -25.85 -30.63 11.51
N GLY A 252 -25.58 -29.55 12.25
CA GLY A 252 -25.52 -28.20 11.68
C GLY A 252 -26.79 -27.35 11.82
N ILE A 253 -26.65 -26.06 11.56
CA ILE A 253 -27.75 -25.09 11.61
C ILE A 253 -27.64 -24.21 10.38
N VAL A 254 -28.64 -24.25 9.49
CA VAL A 254 -28.64 -23.46 8.25
C VAL A 254 -29.78 -22.46 8.29
N PHE A 255 -29.44 -21.18 8.41
CA PHE A 255 -30.41 -20.11 8.23
C PHE A 255 -30.32 -19.63 6.80
N ASN A 256 -31.20 -20.10 5.94
CA ASN A 256 -31.33 -19.55 4.59
C ASN A 256 -32.45 -18.50 4.59
N VAL A 257 -32.13 -17.30 4.14
CA VAL A 257 -33.11 -16.22 3.97
C VAL A 257 -33.20 -15.92 2.48
N ASP A 258 -34.39 -16.01 1.88
CA ASP A 258 -34.62 -15.70 0.47
C ASP A 258 -35.95 -14.92 0.29
N GLY A 259 -35.97 -13.91 -0.57
CA GLY A 259 -37.16 -13.18 -1.04
C GLY A 259 -37.68 -11.97 -0.24
N VAL A 260 -37.34 -11.73 1.04
CA VAL A 260 -37.94 -10.67 1.91
C VAL A 260 -36.97 -10.04 2.93
N GLU A 261 -36.97 -8.70 3.14
CA GLU A 261 -36.16 -8.10 4.23
C GLU A 261 -36.30 -8.85 5.55
N ALA A 262 -35.17 -9.22 6.14
CA ALA A 262 -35.11 -10.10 7.29
C ALA A 262 -34.18 -9.56 8.37
N ASP A 263 -34.56 -9.86 9.62
CA ASP A 263 -33.82 -9.46 10.83
C ASP A 263 -33.51 -10.71 11.67
N ILE A 264 -32.23 -10.98 11.88
CA ILE A 264 -31.73 -12.00 12.79
C ILE A 264 -31.17 -11.29 14.02
N ASP A 265 -31.80 -11.50 15.18
CA ASP A 265 -31.41 -10.88 16.45
C ASP A 265 -31.02 -11.98 17.45
N LEU A 266 -29.70 -12.15 17.64
CA LEU A 266 -29.10 -13.17 18.49
C LEU A 266 -28.52 -12.51 19.75
N THR A 267 -29.36 -12.34 20.77
CA THR A 267 -29.01 -11.69 22.03
C THR A 267 -28.95 -12.68 23.20
N GLY A 268 -27.77 -12.93 23.75
CA GLY A 268 -27.61 -13.83 24.90
C GLY A 268 -27.88 -15.32 24.61
N GLY A 269 -27.24 -16.20 25.38
CA GLY A 269 -27.40 -17.66 25.26
C GLY A 269 -26.23 -18.36 24.58
N LYS A 270 -26.45 -19.58 24.08
CA LYS A 270 -25.45 -20.41 23.41
C LYS A 270 -26.01 -21.09 22.16
N ILE A 271 -25.25 -21.16 21.08
CA ILE A 271 -25.50 -21.98 19.91
C ILE A 271 -24.28 -22.87 19.76
N CYS A 272 -24.44 -24.18 19.77
CA CYS A 272 -23.37 -25.13 19.49
C CYS A 272 -23.76 -26.12 18.39
N SER A 273 -22.80 -26.46 17.53
CA SER A 273 -22.88 -27.59 16.60
C SER A 273 -21.66 -28.48 16.81
N THR A 274 -21.87 -29.77 17.02
CA THR A 274 -20.80 -30.70 17.45
C THR A 274 -20.19 -31.55 16.34
N ASN A 275 -20.81 -31.67 15.16
CA ASN A 275 -20.26 -32.49 14.05
C ASN A 275 -20.46 -31.87 12.66
N ASP A 276 -20.90 -30.60 12.56
CA ASP A 276 -21.18 -29.95 11.28
C ASP A 276 -21.26 -28.43 11.40
N SER A 277 -21.39 -27.76 10.27
CA SER A 277 -21.30 -26.31 10.14
C SER A 277 -22.55 -25.56 10.65
N ILE A 278 -22.35 -24.37 11.18
CA ILE A 278 -23.40 -23.36 11.34
C ILE A 278 -23.28 -22.38 10.16
N TYR A 279 -24.29 -22.38 9.27
CA TYR A 279 -24.35 -21.45 8.15
C TYR A 279 -25.47 -20.42 8.34
N LEU A 280 -25.09 -19.15 8.35
CA LEU A 280 -26.02 -18.03 8.23
C LEU A 280 -25.93 -17.56 6.77
N ASN A 281 -26.80 -18.07 5.90
CA ASN A 281 -26.72 -17.87 4.46
C ASN A 281 -27.77 -16.87 3.95
N ALA A 282 -27.32 -15.83 3.25
CA ALA A 282 -28.19 -14.93 2.51
C ALA A 282 -28.33 -15.41 1.06
N GLY A 283 -29.50 -15.96 0.71
CA GLY A 283 -29.84 -16.41 -0.65
C GLY A 283 -29.96 -15.27 -1.67
N HIS A 284 -30.49 -15.59 -2.86
CA HIS A 284 -30.59 -14.70 -4.03
C HIS A 284 -31.52 -13.49 -3.82
N TYR A 285 -31.05 -12.37 -3.28
CA TYR A 285 -31.86 -11.15 -3.15
C TYR A 285 -31.69 -10.19 -4.31
N ASN A 286 -32.78 -9.85 -4.99
CA ASN A 286 -32.88 -8.67 -5.85
C ASN A 286 -32.92 -7.36 -5.02
N GLY A 287 -31.83 -6.98 -4.34
CA GLY A 287 -31.64 -5.65 -3.75
C GLY A 287 -32.36 -5.35 -2.43
N LYS A 288 -32.67 -6.36 -1.60
CA LYS A 288 -33.17 -6.15 -0.21
C LYS A 288 -32.10 -6.46 0.83
N ARG A 289 -32.37 -6.08 2.09
CA ARG A 289 -31.41 -6.05 3.21
C ARG A 289 -31.65 -7.16 4.23
N LEU A 290 -30.59 -7.84 4.67
CA LEU A 290 -30.56 -8.76 5.81
C LEU A 290 -29.76 -8.11 6.94
N ASN A 291 -30.36 -7.91 8.12
CA ASN A 291 -29.66 -7.40 9.29
C ASN A 291 -29.43 -8.54 10.28
N ILE A 292 -28.18 -8.74 10.71
CA ILE A 292 -27.80 -9.71 11.74
C ILE A 292 -27.21 -8.96 12.93
N LEU A 293 -27.82 -9.08 14.09
CA LEU A 293 -27.31 -8.56 15.36
C LEU A 293 -26.86 -9.72 16.25
N ILE A 294 -25.61 -9.68 16.70
CA ILE A 294 -25.03 -10.65 17.64
C ILE A 294 -24.60 -9.89 18.90
N ASP A 295 -25.16 -10.23 20.05
CA ASP A 295 -24.85 -9.54 21.31
C ASP A 295 -24.94 -10.48 22.53
N GLY A 296 -23.83 -10.72 23.21
CA GLY A 296 -23.77 -11.49 24.46
C GLY A 296 -24.03 -13.00 24.29
N ILE A 297 -24.04 -13.51 23.07
CA ILE A 297 -24.26 -14.93 22.75
C ILE A 297 -22.93 -15.69 22.58
N THR A 298 -22.93 -16.99 22.88
CA THR A 298 -21.81 -17.89 22.57
C THR A 298 -22.15 -18.76 21.36
N ILE A 299 -21.37 -18.74 20.30
CA ILE A 299 -21.54 -19.58 19.11
C ILE A 299 -20.31 -20.48 18.99
N GLU A 300 -20.54 -21.79 18.90
CA GLU A 300 -19.50 -22.82 18.86
C GLU A 300 -19.82 -23.79 17.71
N SER A 301 -18.91 -23.98 16.76
CA SER A 301 -19.12 -24.95 15.69
C SER A 301 -17.80 -25.56 15.25
N GLU A 302 -17.85 -26.70 14.58
CA GLU A 302 -16.71 -27.19 13.81
C GLU A 302 -16.40 -26.24 12.65
N ASP A 303 -17.41 -25.74 11.94
CA ASP A 303 -17.28 -24.79 10.83
C ASP A 303 -18.38 -23.71 10.87
N LEU A 304 -17.99 -22.45 10.97
CA LEU A 304 -18.95 -21.34 11.12
C LEU A 304 -18.83 -20.38 9.94
N GLY A 305 -19.69 -20.55 8.93
CA GLY A 305 -19.76 -19.67 7.78
C GLY A 305 -20.95 -18.70 7.87
N ILE A 306 -20.70 -17.39 7.86
CA ILE A 306 -21.76 -16.39 7.65
C ILE A 306 -21.73 -15.95 6.18
N ASN A 307 -22.08 -16.87 5.30
CA ASN A 307 -21.90 -16.69 3.86
C ASN A 307 -23.01 -15.85 3.21
N THR A 308 -22.63 -14.98 2.27
CA THR A 308 -23.59 -14.37 1.34
C THR A 308 -23.34 -14.99 -0.02
N VAL A 309 -24.34 -15.61 -0.63
CA VAL A 309 -24.12 -16.47 -1.81
C VAL A 309 -24.45 -15.77 -3.13
N ASP A 310 -25.18 -14.65 -3.12
CA ASP A 310 -25.57 -13.95 -4.34
C ASP A 310 -25.09 -12.50 -4.40
N SER A 311 -24.87 -12.05 -5.64
CA SER A 311 -24.29 -10.77 -5.92
C SER A 311 -25.18 -9.57 -5.71
N ASN A 312 -26.47 -9.76 -5.43
CA ASN A 312 -27.47 -8.69 -5.36
C ASN A 312 -28.00 -8.42 -3.93
N THR A 313 -27.51 -9.15 -2.92
CA THR A 313 -27.99 -9.08 -1.52
C THR A 313 -27.16 -8.12 -0.65
N LEU A 314 -27.83 -7.23 0.09
CA LEU A 314 -27.18 -6.37 1.10
C LEU A 314 -27.26 -7.05 2.47
N VAL A 315 -26.12 -7.37 3.07
CA VAL A 315 -26.06 -7.97 4.40
C VAL A 315 -25.33 -7.04 5.35
N ASP A 316 -25.96 -6.70 6.47
CA ASP A 316 -25.34 -5.95 7.56
C ASP A 316 -25.24 -6.80 8.81
N ILE A 317 -24.02 -7.10 9.22
CA ILE A 317 -23.74 -7.85 10.44
C ILE A 317 -23.17 -6.89 11.48
N THR A 318 -23.81 -6.83 12.65
CA THR A 318 -23.29 -6.10 13.81
C THR A 318 -23.01 -7.07 14.94
N VAL A 319 -21.74 -7.22 15.31
CA VAL A 319 -21.34 -7.99 16.49
C VAL A 319 -20.98 -7.02 17.61
N LYS A 320 -21.78 -6.99 18.68
CA LYS A 320 -21.56 -6.12 19.84
C LYS A 320 -20.67 -6.76 20.89
N SER A 321 -21.02 -8.00 21.27
CA SER A 321 -20.33 -8.77 22.30
C SER A 321 -20.69 -10.25 22.14
N GLY A 322 -19.99 -11.15 22.83
CA GLY A 322 -20.21 -12.60 22.74
C GLY A 322 -18.92 -13.39 22.54
N THR A 323 -19.05 -14.70 22.39
CA THR A 323 -17.94 -15.60 22.04
C THR A 323 -18.30 -16.36 20.78
N ILE A 324 -17.44 -16.35 19.77
CA ILE A 324 -17.60 -17.10 18.53
C ILE A 324 -16.37 -17.98 18.37
N ARG A 325 -16.56 -19.29 18.27
CA ARG A 325 -15.46 -20.25 18.22
C ARG A 325 -15.70 -21.31 17.14
N ALA A 326 -14.72 -21.46 16.25
CA ALA A 326 -14.75 -22.41 15.13
C ALA A 326 -13.59 -23.41 15.21
N GLY A 327 -13.77 -24.62 14.67
CA GLY A 327 -12.71 -25.61 14.46
C GLY A 327 -12.38 -26.51 15.67
N MET A 328 -13.39 -26.99 16.41
CA MET A 328 -13.17 -27.68 17.70
C MET A 328 -12.55 -29.09 17.62
N ASP A 329 -12.71 -29.82 16.51
CA ASP A 329 -12.49 -31.28 16.48
C ASP A 329 -11.20 -31.75 15.79
N GLY A 330 -10.28 -30.83 15.44
CA GLY A 330 -8.94 -31.21 14.96
C GLY A 330 -8.89 -31.82 13.55
N ASN A 331 -10.02 -31.98 12.87
CA ASN A 331 -10.11 -32.64 11.58
C ASN A 331 -9.95 -31.63 10.42
N ALA A 332 -8.69 -31.30 10.10
CA ALA A 332 -8.29 -30.26 9.15
C ALA A 332 -8.59 -30.54 7.65
N SER A 333 -9.60 -31.36 7.32
CA SER A 333 -9.92 -31.72 5.93
C SER A 333 -10.83 -30.73 5.21
N HIS A 334 -11.48 -29.80 5.92
CA HIS A 334 -12.34 -28.79 5.32
C HIS A 334 -11.51 -27.54 5.00
N THR A 335 -11.27 -27.32 3.70
CA THR A 335 -10.54 -26.16 3.19
C THR A 335 -11.46 -24.93 3.19
N GLY A 336 -11.79 -24.37 4.35
CA GLY A 336 -12.73 -23.25 4.41
C GLY A 336 -13.10 -22.73 5.80
N ASP A 337 -12.57 -23.30 6.89
CA ASP A 337 -13.12 -22.97 8.21
C ASP A 337 -12.72 -21.54 8.65
N TYR A 338 -13.71 -20.72 8.99
CA TYR A 338 -13.59 -19.38 9.57
C TYR A 338 -14.55 -19.22 10.77
N CYS A 339 -14.38 -18.23 11.64
CA CYS A 339 -15.46 -17.87 12.58
C CYS A 339 -16.49 -16.95 11.91
N ILE A 340 -16.02 -16.04 11.06
CA ILE A 340 -16.86 -15.25 10.16
C ILE A 340 -16.14 -15.20 8.82
N GLU A 341 -16.71 -15.87 7.82
CA GLU A 341 -16.42 -15.61 6.41
C GLU A 341 -17.44 -14.61 5.89
N PHE A 342 -16.99 -13.44 5.41
CA PHE A 342 -17.87 -12.43 4.85
C PHE A 342 -17.60 -12.27 3.36
N TYR A 343 -18.57 -12.71 2.58
CA TYR A 343 -18.58 -12.58 1.14
C TYR A 343 -19.37 -11.32 0.75
N SER A 344 -18.86 -10.48 -0.15
CA SER A 344 -19.64 -9.39 -0.74
C SER A 344 -19.41 -9.34 -2.22
N ALA A 345 -20.47 -9.22 -3.01
CA ALA A 345 -20.34 -9.07 -4.45
C ALA A 345 -20.48 -7.61 -4.91
N PRO A 346 -20.13 -7.30 -6.17
CA PRO A 346 -20.12 -5.93 -6.66
C PRO A 346 -21.54 -5.40 -6.89
N ASN A 347 -22.02 -4.56 -5.96
CA ASN A 347 -23.24 -3.75 -6.13
C ASN A 347 -22.95 -2.26 -5.85
N GLU A 348 -23.84 -1.38 -6.33
CA GLU A 348 -23.83 0.07 -6.05
C GLU A 348 -23.92 0.43 -4.54
N LYS A 349 -24.22 -0.55 -3.67
CA LYS A 349 -24.21 -0.41 -2.21
C LYS A 349 -23.51 -1.65 -1.62
N PRO A 350 -22.45 -1.49 -0.81
CA PRO A 350 -21.74 -2.63 -0.24
C PRO A 350 -22.47 -3.18 0.99
N SER A 351 -22.43 -4.50 1.15
CA SER A 351 -22.74 -5.19 2.41
C SER A 351 -21.70 -4.80 3.47
N THR A 352 -22.10 -4.66 4.74
CA THR A 352 -21.19 -4.20 5.80
C THR A 352 -21.10 -5.18 6.97
N LEU A 353 -19.88 -5.57 7.33
CA LEU A 353 -19.57 -6.24 8.59
C LEU A 353 -19.02 -5.22 9.59
N THR A 354 -19.68 -5.07 10.73
CA THR A 354 -19.27 -4.17 11.81
C THR A 354 -19.07 -4.94 13.10
N ILE A 355 -17.84 -4.97 13.61
CA ILE A 355 -17.51 -5.65 14.88
C ILE A 355 -17.15 -4.60 15.92
N LEU A 356 -17.99 -4.49 16.93
CA LEU A 356 -17.86 -3.55 18.03
C LEU A 356 -17.20 -4.17 19.28
N GLY A 357 -17.13 -5.50 19.35
CA GLY A 357 -16.57 -6.25 20.47
C GLY A 357 -16.84 -7.76 20.39
N GLY A 358 -16.37 -8.51 21.38
CA GLY A 358 -16.53 -9.98 21.46
C GLY A 358 -15.21 -10.75 21.46
N THR A 359 -15.30 -12.07 21.56
CA THR A 359 -14.18 -13.02 21.52
C THR A 359 -14.36 -13.96 20.33
N PHE A 360 -13.35 -14.06 19.47
CA PHE A 360 -13.39 -14.86 18.25
C PHE A 360 -12.19 -15.80 18.26
N ILE A 361 -12.41 -17.11 18.21
CA ILE A 361 -11.36 -18.11 18.37
C ILE A 361 -11.44 -19.13 17.23
N ALA A 362 -10.43 -19.13 16.35
CA ALA A 362 -10.25 -20.10 15.28
C ALA A 362 -9.21 -21.16 15.72
N ASP A 363 -9.69 -22.33 16.16
CA ASP A 363 -8.84 -23.43 16.66
C ASP A 363 -8.14 -24.19 15.52
N THR A 364 -8.89 -24.76 14.57
CA THR A 364 -8.33 -25.35 13.33
C THR A 364 -8.54 -24.48 12.10
N ALA A 365 -9.36 -23.44 12.22
CA ALA A 365 -9.74 -22.53 11.15
C ALA A 365 -8.59 -21.66 10.62
N HIS A 366 -8.67 -21.28 9.35
CA HIS A 366 -7.69 -20.42 8.69
C HIS A 366 -7.68 -19.02 9.30
N ALA A 367 -8.84 -18.45 9.60
CA ALA A 367 -8.92 -17.17 10.28
C ALA A 367 -10.13 -17.07 11.20
N ALA A 368 -10.04 -16.26 12.26
CA ALA A 368 -11.23 -15.89 13.00
C ALA A 368 -12.14 -15.03 12.11
N ILE A 369 -11.58 -14.08 11.36
CA ILE A 369 -12.32 -13.28 10.39
C ILE A 369 -11.68 -13.39 9.02
N HIS A 370 -12.51 -13.62 8.01
CA HIS A 370 -12.11 -13.61 6.61
C HIS A 370 -13.09 -12.77 5.78
N VAL A 371 -12.55 -11.82 5.03
CA VAL A 371 -13.33 -10.94 4.14
C VAL A 371 -12.90 -11.18 2.70
N THR A 372 -13.85 -11.42 1.80
CA THR A 372 -13.57 -11.67 0.39
C THR A 372 -14.72 -11.16 -0.50
N SER A 373 -14.43 -11.00 -1.79
CA SER A 373 -15.38 -10.61 -2.83
C SER A 373 -15.23 -11.49 -4.08
N THR A 374 -16.29 -11.57 -4.90
CA THR A 374 -16.25 -12.21 -6.23
C THR A 374 -15.38 -11.44 -7.22
N ASP A 375 -15.20 -10.13 -7.04
CA ASP A 375 -14.61 -9.29 -8.08
C ASP A 375 -13.09 -9.23 -7.95
N ASN A 376 -12.41 -9.59 -9.04
CA ASN A 376 -10.97 -9.41 -9.20
C ASN A 376 -10.60 -7.97 -9.58
N ALA A 377 -11.58 -7.06 -9.70
CA ALA A 377 -11.35 -5.68 -10.10
C ALA A 377 -10.61 -4.89 -9.01
N ASN A 378 -9.38 -4.49 -9.31
CA ASN A 378 -8.54 -3.54 -8.57
C ASN A 378 -9.14 -2.11 -8.46
N THR A 379 -10.46 -1.94 -8.49
CA THR A 379 -11.11 -0.62 -8.48
C THR A 379 -11.33 -0.17 -7.04
N LYS A 380 -10.55 0.86 -6.65
CA LYS A 380 -10.57 1.61 -5.39
C LYS A 380 -11.93 2.24 -4.98
N ASP A 381 -12.97 2.09 -5.78
CA ASP A 381 -14.25 2.82 -5.65
C ASP A 381 -15.33 2.04 -4.89
N VAL A 382 -15.02 0.86 -4.34
CA VAL A 382 -15.97 0.06 -3.55
C VAL A 382 -15.71 0.29 -2.07
N ALA A 383 -16.72 0.74 -1.31
CA ALA A 383 -16.57 1.10 0.11
C ALA A 383 -16.12 -0.11 0.97
N PRO A 384 -15.44 0.14 2.11
CA PRO A 384 -14.94 -0.91 3.00
C PRO A 384 -16.05 -1.88 3.41
N ILE A 385 -15.76 -3.16 3.24
CA ILE A 385 -16.72 -4.26 3.37
C ILE A 385 -16.79 -4.73 4.85
N ALA A 386 -15.71 -4.55 5.62
CA ALA A 386 -15.68 -4.87 7.05
C ALA A 386 -14.92 -3.84 7.89
N LYS A 387 -15.45 -3.50 9.07
CA LYS A 387 -14.86 -2.59 10.06
C LYS A 387 -14.79 -3.27 11.44
N ILE A 388 -13.58 -3.39 11.99
CA ILE A 388 -13.33 -3.92 13.32
C ILE A 388 -12.94 -2.78 14.24
N TYR A 389 -13.69 -2.59 15.31
CA TYR A 389 -13.44 -1.53 16.27
C TYR A 389 -12.88 -2.03 17.61
N ALA A 390 -13.27 -3.22 18.07
CA ALA A 390 -12.73 -3.85 19.27
C ALA A 390 -13.03 -5.35 19.26
N GLY A 391 -12.43 -6.08 20.21
CA GLY A 391 -12.62 -7.52 20.37
C GLY A 391 -11.31 -8.25 20.65
N TYR A 392 -11.41 -9.53 20.97
CA TYR A 392 -10.30 -10.47 21.07
C TYR A 392 -10.40 -11.47 19.92
N PHE A 393 -9.39 -11.54 19.07
CA PHE A 393 -9.35 -12.39 17.88
C PHE A 393 -8.15 -13.32 18.00
N GLU A 394 -8.37 -14.62 17.98
CA GLU A 394 -7.32 -15.63 18.08
C GLU A 394 -7.37 -16.55 16.86
N GLY A 395 -6.26 -16.65 16.16
CA GLY A 395 -6.04 -17.65 15.12
C GLY A 395 -4.93 -18.61 15.51
N ARG A 396 -5.17 -19.92 15.38
CA ARG A 396 -4.17 -20.94 15.68
C ARG A 396 -3.56 -21.61 14.46
N THR A 397 -4.24 -21.60 13.31
CA THR A 397 -3.69 -22.18 12.08
C THR A 397 -2.89 -21.15 11.29
N LEU A 398 -3.54 -20.06 10.85
CA LEU A 398 -2.94 -19.14 9.87
C LEU A 398 -2.98 -17.67 10.29
N CYS A 399 -4.13 -17.13 10.70
CA CYS A 399 -4.23 -15.73 11.14
C CYS A 399 -5.46 -15.46 12.02
N ALA A 400 -5.52 -14.31 12.70
CA ALA A 400 -6.72 -13.89 13.42
C ALA A 400 -7.70 -13.17 12.47
N ALA A 401 -7.21 -12.28 11.59
CA ALA A 401 -8.02 -11.61 10.59
C ALA A 401 -7.36 -11.62 9.20
N ARG A 402 -8.18 -11.76 8.15
CA ARG A 402 -7.72 -11.89 6.76
C ARG A 402 -8.63 -11.17 5.78
N ALA A 403 -8.04 -10.53 4.77
CA ALA A 403 -8.74 -10.10 3.56
C ALA A 403 -8.14 -10.79 2.32
N THR A 404 -8.96 -11.25 1.38
CA THR A 404 -8.56 -11.85 0.08
C THR A 404 -9.29 -11.17 -1.06
N THR A 405 -9.25 -11.74 -2.28
CA THR A 405 -9.77 -11.19 -3.55
C THR A 405 -10.92 -10.20 -3.37
N GLY A 406 -10.67 -8.91 -3.60
CA GLY A 406 -11.66 -7.82 -3.54
C GLY A 406 -12.23 -7.51 -2.15
N GLY A 407 -11.76 -8.17 -1.10
CA GLY A 407 -12.12 -7.91 0.29
C GLY A 407 -11.39 -6.69 0.86
N TRP A 408 -12.13 -5.81 1.54
CA TRP A 408 -11.59 -4.62 2.22
C TRP A 408 -11.91 -4.68 3.72
N LEU A 409 -10.87 -4.75 4.54
CA LEU A 409 -10.94 -4.77 6.01
C LEU A 409 -10.30 -3.51 6.62
N GLU A 410 -11.03 -2.80 7.48
CA GLU A 410 -10.52 -1.68 8.29
C GLU A 410 -10.47 -2.09 9.77
N ILE A 411 -9.33 -1.84 10.43
CA ILE A 411 -9.10 -2.18 11.84
C ILE A 411 -8.82 -0.90 12.64
N TYR A 412 -9.81 -0.49 13.44
CA TYR A 412 -9.77 0.66 14.33
C TYR A 412 -9.40 0.29 15.78
N GLY A 413 -9.38 -1.00 16.14
CA GLY A 413 -8.99 -1.48 17.47
C GLY A 413 -9.19 -2.98 17.66
N GLY A 414 -8.82 -3.50 18.84
CA GLY A 414 -8.91 -4.93 19.20
C GLY A 414 -7.57 -5.58 19.55
N TYR A 415 -7.63 -6.82 20.03
CA TYR A 415 -6.48 -7.66 20.34
C TYR A 415 -6.46 -8.86 19.38
N PHE A 416 -5.44 -8.96 18.55
CA PHE A 416 -5.28 -10.00 17.54
C PHE A 416 -4.10 -10.89 17.89
N ALA A 417 -4.36 -12.17 18.13
CA ALA A 417 -3.38 -13.14 18.56
C ALA A 417 -3.20 -14.25 17.50
N TYR A 418 -1.94 -14.54 17.18
CA TYR A 418 -1.55 -15.75 16.48
C TYR A 418 -0.83 -16.69 17.44
N LEU A 419 -1.49 -17.79 17.77
CA LEU A 419 -1.05 -18.78 18.75
C LEU A 419 -0.95 -20.17 18.10
N PRO A 420 0.06 -20.43 17.25
CA PRO A 420 0.16 -21.70 16.56
C PRO A 420 0.33 -22.89 17.51
N GLU A 421 -0.48 -23.93 17.31
CA GLU A 421 -0.31 -25.20 18.03
C GLU A 421 0.92 -25.98 17.54
N LYS A 422 1.42 -25.69 16.33
CA LYS A 422 2.64 -26.25 15.74
C LYS A 422 3.60 -25.16 15.26
N TYR A 423 4.85 -25.20 15.73
CA TYR A 423 5.89 -24.19 15.50
C TYR A 423 6.37 -23.99 14.04
N THR A 424 5.78 -24.64 13.03
CA THR A 424 6.30 -24.66 11.66
C THR A 424 5.64 -23.70 10.68
N ASP A 425 4.52 -23.09 11.04
CA ASP A 425 3.67 -22.40 10.06
C ASP A 425 3.90 -20.89 10.08
N SER A 426 3.97 -20.28 8.89
CA SER A 426 4.30 -18.87 8.66
C SER A 426 3.09 -17.93 8.85
N GLY A 427 2.29 -18.17 9.88
CA GLY A 427 1.09 -17.38 10.16
C GLY A 427 1.39 -15.99 10.75
N SER A 428 0.34 -15.17 10.81
CA SER A 428 0.40 -13.80 11.32
C SER A 428 -0.95 -13.39 11.92
N PRO A 429 -1.00 -12.57 12.98
CA PRO A 429 -2.26 -12.03 13.51
C PRO A 429 -3.17 -11.42 12.44
N VAL A 430 -2.63 -10.61 11.52
CA VAL A 430 -3.38 -10.04 10.40
C VAL A 430 -2.72 -10.37 9.06
N ARG A 431 -3.53 -10.65 8.04
CA ARG A 431 -3.09 -11.12 6.73
C ARG A 431 -3.83 -10.43 5.58
N SER A 432 -3.09 -9.90 4.60
CA SER A 432 -3.64 -9.41 3.32
C SER A 432 -3.22 -10.34 2.16
N GLY A 433 -4.22 -10.94 1.50
CA GLY A 433 -4.09 -11.87 0.37
C GLY A 433 -3.61 -13.28 0.71
N THR A 434 -3.76 -14.22 -0.22
CA THR A 434 -3.00 -15.47 -0.28
C THR A 434 -2.73 -15.93 -1.70
N GLY A 435 -1.53 -16.45 -1.99
CA GLY A 435 -1.22 -16.96 -3.33
C GLY A 435 -1.46 -15.88 -4.41
N SER A 436 -2.46 -16.07 -5.26
CA SER A 436 -2.88 -15.13 -6.31
C SER A 436 -4.01 -14.15 -5.92
N GLU A 437 -4.58 -14.27 -4.72
CA GLU A 437 -5.77 -13.51 -4.27
C GLU A 437 -5.43 -12.12 -3.73
N THR A 438 -6.15 -11.07 -4.16
CA THR A 438 -5.88 -9.67 -3.81
C THR A 438 -6.69 -9.19 -2.60
N GLY A 439 -6.08 -8.92 -1.45
CA GLY A 439 -6.77 -8.36 -0.27
C GLY A 439 -6.46 -6.89 -0.03
N HIS A 440 -7.35 -6.14 0.63
CA HIS A 440 -7.08 -4.80 1.15
C HIS A 440 -7.28 -4.74 2.65
N VAL A 441 -6.25 -4.35 3.40
CA VAL A 441 -6.30 -4.18 4.86
C VAL A 441 -5.76 -2.82 5.25
N GLU A 442 -6.55 -2.06 6.01
CA GLU A 442 -6.12 -0.80 6.64
C GLU A 442 -6.17 -0.91 8.16
N ILE A 443 -5.08 -0.55 8.82
CA ILE A 443 -4.93 -0.68 10.27
C ILE A 443 -4.69 0.69 10.88
N PHE A 444 -5.70 1.20 11.59
CA PHE A 444 -5.66 2.48 12.30
C PHE A 444 -5.18 2.31 13.75
N ALA A 445 -5.58 1.24 14.45
CA ALA A 445 -5.09 0.87 15.79
C ALA A 445 -5.34 -0.60 16.15
N GLY A 446 -4.67 -1.12 17.18
CA GLY A 446 -4.85 -2.49 17.69
C GLY A 446 -3.61 -3.07 18.37
N MET A 447 -3.79 -4.14 19.14
CA MET A 447 -2.70 -4.94 19.71
C MET A 447 -2.54 -6.23 18.92
N PHE A 448 -1.32 -6.53 18.47
CA PHE A 448 -1.01 -7.69 17.62
C PHE A 448 0.03 -8.55 18.32
N TYR A 449 -0.35 -9.77 18.68
CA TYR A 449 0.49 -10.70 19.43
C TYR A 449 0.80 -11.93 18.60
N SER A 450 2.07 -12.21 18.34
CA SER A 450 2.48 -13.42 17.62
C SER A 450 3.49 -14.22 18.45
N THR A 451 3.25 -15.51 18.58
CA THR A 451 4.21 -16.46 19.18
C THR A 451 4.99 -17.27 18.13
N GLY A 452 4.63 -17.13 16.84
CA GLY A 452 5.27 -17.82 15.72
C GLY A 452 6.46 -17.06 15.12
N TYR A 453 7.17 -17.70 14.18
CA TYR A 453 8.29 -17.09 13.43
C TYR A 453 7.87 -16.04 12.38
N GLY A 454 6.57 -15.93 12.10
CA GLY A 454 6.03 -14.96 11.14
C GLY A 454 5.93 -13.54 11.68
N PRO A 455 5.80 -12.53 10.79
CA PRO A 455 5.57 -11.14 11.19
C PRO A 455 4.21 -10.98 11.88
N ALA A 456 4.07 -9.94 12.71
CA ALA A 456 2.79 -9.63 13.36
C ALA A 456 1.70 -9.23 12.33
N ILE A 457 2.11 -8.67 11.20
CA ILE A 457 1.23 -8.24 10.10
C ILE A 457 1.89 -8.67 8.79
N ASN A 458 1.14 -9.32 7.90
CA ASN A 458 1.70 -9.95 6.69
C ASN A 458 0.91 -9.58 5.43
N CYS A 459 1.63 -9.29 4.35
CA CYS A 459 1.09 -9.13 2.99
C CYS A 459 1.82 -10.14 2.07
N ILE A 460 1.09 -11.04 1.43
CA ILE A 460 1.69 -12.26 0.84
C ILE A 460 1.94 -12.19 -0.66
N ASN A 461 1.27 -11.29 -1.38
CA ASN A 461 1.42 -11.20 -2.82
C ASN A 461 1.43 -9.77 -3.34
N ASP A 462 1.82 -9.65 -4.61
CA ASP A 462 2.16 -8.38 -5.23
C ASP A 462 0.95 -7.47 -5.52
N TYR A 463 -0.25 -7.98 -5.31
CA TYR A 463 -1.51 -7.33 -5.63
C TYR A 463 -2.39 -7.07 -4.39
N SER A 464 -1.88 -7.39 -3.21
CA SER A 464 -2.57 -7.11 -1.94
C SER A 464 -2.10 -5.79 -1.35
N TYR A 465 -3.05 -5.04 -0.81
CA TYR A 465 -2.85 -3.75 -0.19
C TYR A 465 -2.85 -3.90 1.33
N LEU A 466 -1.86 -3.29 1.96
CA LEU A 466 -1.74 -3.23 3.41
C LEU A 466 -1.28 -1.83 3.81
N THR A 467 -2.15 -1.08 4.47
CA THR A 467 -1.85 0.24 5.02
C THR A 467 -1.83 0.16 6.54
N VAL A 468 -0.70 0.52 7.17
CA VAL A 468 -0.57 0.54 8.64
C VAL A 468 -0.32 1.97 9.10
N HIS A 469 -1.28 2.54 9.84
CA HIS A 469 -1.17 3.83 10.48
C HIS A 469 -0.49 3.63 11.85
N THR A 470 0.77 4.05 11.98
CA THR A 470 1.73 3.51 12.95
C THR A 470 1.51 3.87 14.43
N GLN A 471 0.58 4.77 14.79
CA GLN A 471 0.52 5.34 16.15
C GLN A 471 -0.55 4.77 17.09
N GLY A 472 -1.20 3.65 16.72
CA GLY A 472 -2.06 2.86 17.60
C GLY A 472 -1.76 1.35 17.61
N VAL A 473 -0.65 0.95 16.98
CA VAL A 473 -0.31 -0.45 16.68
C VAL A 473 0.79 -0.93 17.62
N GLN A 474 0.44 -1.77 18.59
CA GLN A 474 1.41 -2.43 19.47
C GLN A 474 1.62 -3.87 19.01
N ALA A 475 2.80 -4.18 18.46
CA ALA A 475 3.19 -5.55 18.14
C ALA A 475 4.07 -6.13 19.26
N VAL A 476 3.67 -7.27 19.83
CA VAL A 476 4.37 -7.94 20.93
C VAL A 476 4.76 -9.35 20.46
N GLY A 477 6.06 -9.56 20.19
CA GLY A 477 6.61 -10.82 19.66
C GLY A 477 6.57 -10.91 18.12
N GLY A 478 7.74 -10.97 17.48
CA GLY A 478 7.90 -11.05 16.01
C GLY A 478 8.52 -9.79 15.36
N GLN A 479 9.04 -9.90 14.13
CA GLN A 479 9.47 -8.73 13.33
C GLN A 479 8.25 -7.85 12.99
N TYR A 480 8.39 -6.54 13.16
CA TYR A 480 7.27 -5.58 13.28
C TYR A 480 6.34 -5.57 12.04
N ILE A 481 6.89 -5.78 10.83
CA ILE A 481 6.18 -5.87 9.55
C ILE A 481 7.09 -6.68 8.61
N ALA A 482 6.57 -7.69 7.89
CA ALA A 482 7.33 -8.24 6.77
C ALA A 482 7.08 -7.37 5.53
N PRO A 483 8.11 -6.78 4.91
CA PRO A 483 7.94 -6.19 3.59
C PRO A 483 7.46 -7.26 2.62
N ALA A 484 6.54 -6.90 1.72
CA ALA A 484 6.15 -7.77 0.62
C ALA A 484 7.40 -8.21 -0.17
N LYS A 485 7.33 -9.37 -0.83
CA LYS A 485 8.42 -9.82 -1.72
C LYS A 485 8.72 -8.74 -2.77
N PRO A 486 9.95 -8.67 -3.31
CA PRO A 486 10.54 -7.48 -3.97
C PRO A 486 9.87 -7.01 -5.28
N ASN A 487 8.70 -7.52 -5.65
CA ASN A 487 8.07 -7.30 -6.95
C ASN A 487 6.74 -6.53 -6.88
N SER A 488 6.32 -6.05 -5.70
CA SER A 488 5.05 -5.32 -5.54
C SER A 488 5.23 -3.81 -5.49
N THR A 489 4.60 -3.13 -6.45
CA THR A 489 4.73 -1.70 -6.75
C THR A 489 3.81 -0.78 -5.94
N GLN A 490 3.23 -1.19 -4.81
CA GLN A 490 2.31 -0.30 -4.07
C GLN A 490 2.37 -0.47 -2.54
N HIS A 491 3.46 0.01 -1.94
CA HIS A 491 3.34 0.68 -0.65
C HIS A 491 2.86 2.11 -0.92
N ARG A 492 1.55 2.32 -1.12
CA ARG A 492 1.00 3.66 -0.94
C ARG A 492 1.01 3.95 0.56
N TYR A 493 2.06 4.63 1.03
CA TYR A 493 1.77 5.71 1.96
C TYR A 493 0.89 6.68 1.15
N PRO A 494 -0.35 6.97 1.55
CA PRO A 494 -1.17 7.92 0.81
C PRO A 494 -0.53 9.30 0.93
N ASP A 495 0.32 9.65 -0.04
CA ASP A 495 0.80 11.02 -0.30
C ASP A 495 -0.16 11.74 -1.27
N GLY A 496 -1.45 11.44 -1.17
CA GLY A 496 -2.51 12.16 -1.87
C GLY A 496 -3.76 12.20 -1.00
N ASP A 497 -4.06 13.39 -0.48
CA ASP A 497 -5.35 14.02 -0.11
C ASP A 497 -6.64 13.18 -0.06
N HIS A 498 -6.59 11.96 0.44
CA HIS A 498 -7.73 11.32 1.06
C HIS A 498 -7.57 11.52 2.56
N GLU A 499 -8.01 12.69 3.04
CA GLU A 499 -8.26 12.96 4.45
C GLU A 499 -9.35 12.00 4.96
N HIS A 500 -8.99 10.75 5.26
CA HIS A 500 -9.71 10.03 6.30
C HIS A 500 -9.25 10.65 7.62
N GLU A 501 -10.00 11.64 8.10
CA GLU A 501 -9.85 12.21 9.44
C GLU A 501 -9.80 11.02 10.42
N GLY A 502 -8.61 10.68 10.94
CA GLY A 502 -8.49 9.70 12.01
C GLY A 502 -9.39 10.12 13.19
N ILE A 503 -9.76 9.17 14.06
CA ILE A 503 -10.65 9.38 15.24
C ILE A 503 -10.29 10.69 16.01
N ILE A 504 -9.00 11.01 16.08
CA ILE A 504 -8.50 12.36 16.35
C ILE A 504 -7.30 12.66 15.41
N SER A 505 -7.20 13.88 14.88
CA SER A 505 -6.08 14.33 14.03
C SER A 505 -5.50 15.67 14.48
N MET A 506 -4.24 15.95 14.15
CA MET A 506 -3.64 17.29 14.30
C MET A 506 -3.79 18.05 12.98
N THR A 507 -4.04 19.35 13.05
CA THR A 507 -3.83 20.22 11.89
C THR A 507 -2.34 20.39 11.65
N ASP A 508 -1.94 20.51 10.38
CA ASP A 508 -0.55 20.72 10.02
C ASP A 508 -0.04 22.09 10.53
N GLY A 509 1.19 22.08 11.01
CA GLY A 509 1.93 23.20 11.58
C GLY A 509 1.45 23.66 12.96
N ALA A 510 1.75 24.92 13.23
CA ALA A 510 1.27 25.66 14.39
C ALA A 510 0.92 27.08 13.96
N GLY A 511 -0.05 27.69 14.63
CA GLY A 511 -0.40 29.09 14.44
C GLY A 511 0.19 29.97 15.53
N VAL A 512 0.38 31.26 15.24
CA VAL A 512 0.74 32.23 16.27
C VAL A 512 -0.48 32.62 17.09
N ARG A 513 -0.39 32.51 18.41
CA ARG A 513 -1.38 33.05 19.33
C ARG A 513 -1.05 34.51 19.58
N LEU A 514 -1.95 35.40 19.17
CA LEU A 514 -1.89 36.83 19.44
C LEU A 514 -3.06 37.22 20.33
N TYR A 515 -2.81 37.25 21.65
CA TYR A 515 -3.80 37.62 22.65
C TYR A 515 -3.14 38.50 23.72
N PRO A 516 -3.79 39.59 24.20
CA PRO A 516 -3.18 40.48 25.18
C PRO A 516 -2.57 39.72 26.38
N ASN A 517 -1.26 39.87 26.59
CA ASN A 517 -0.46 39.21 27.64
C ASN A 517 -0.47 37.66 27.62
N SER A 518 -0.79 37.04 26.48
CA SER A 518 -0.89 35.58 26.33
C SER A 518 -0.48 35.17 24.90
N ASN A 519 0.65 35.69 24.43
CA ASN A 519 1.18 35.38 23.11
C ASN A 519 2.01 34.09 23.15
N GLY A 520 2.01 33.33 22.06
CA GLY A 520 2.63 32.01 22.04
C GLY A 520 2.41 31.20 20.76
N LEU A 521 2.75 29.92 20.80
CA LEU A 521 2.40 28.93 19.78
C LEU A 521 1.01 28.36 20.07
N ARG A 522 0.20 28.14 19.03
CA ARG A 522 -1.11 27.48 19.11
C ARG A 522 -1.12 26.26 18.20
N PHE A 523 -1.49 25.13 18.76
CA PHE A 523 -1.75 23.90 18.04
C PHE A 523 -3.26 23.65 18.00
N VAL A 524 -3.72 23.00 16.94
CA VAL A 524 -5.12 22.63 16.79
C VAL A 524 -5.20 21.14 16.48
N SER A 525 -6.04 20.44 17.23
CA SER A 525 -6.45 19.07 16.91
C SER A 525 -7.94 19.05 16.57
N VAL A 526 -8.33 18.02 15.83
CA VAL A 526 -9.70 17.78 15.39
C VAL A 526 -10.15 16.43 15.93
N VAL A 527 -11.25 16.43 16.65
CA VAL A 527 -12.01 15.24 17.02
C VAL A 527 -13.26 15.21 16.15
N THR A 528 -13.50 14.10 15.47
CA THR A 528 -14.62 13.96 14.53
C THR A 528 -15.92 13.62 15.28
N ALA A 529 -17.08 13.75 14.63
CA ALA A 529 -18.35 13.37 15.23
C ALA A 529 -18.44 11.85 15.38
N GLU A 530 -17.94 11.15 14.37
CA GLU A 530 -17.83 9.70 14.25
C GLU A 530 -16.97 9.13 15.38
N ALA A 531 -15.89 9.82 15.75
CA ALA A 531 -15.02 9.46 16.86
C ALA A 531 -15.73 9.51 18.22
N LEU A 532 -16.51 10.56 18.44
CA LEU A 532 -17.27 10.71 19.68
C LEU A 532 -18.39 9.68 19.76
N GLU A 533 -19.13 9.50 18.67
CA GLU A 533 -20.16 8.47 18.56
C GLU A 533 -19.59 7.07 18.78
N TYR A 534 -18.42 6.79 18.23
CA TYR A 534 -17.71 5.55 18.49
C TYR A 534 -17.36 5.38 19.98
N ILE A 535 -16.73 6.37 20.60
CA ILE A 535 -16.34 6.23 22.01
C ILE A 535 -17.57 6.12 22.92
N THR A 536 -18.63 6.91 22.71
CA THR A 536 -19.78 6.94 23.62
C THR A 536 -20.80 5.85 23.34
N ASN A 537 -21.15 5.63 22.08
CA ASN A 537 -22.30 4.81 21.70
C ASN A 537 -21.89 3.39 21.30
N VAL A 538 -20.67 3.22 20.79
CA VAL A 538 -20.13 1.91 20.42
C VAL A 538 -19.37 1.28 21.56
N LEU A 539 -18.34 1.95 22.10
CA LEU A 539 -17.53 1.40 23.20
C LEU A 539 -18.24 1.47 24.56
N GLY A 540 -19.24 2.34 24.71
CA GLY A 540 -19.83 2.64 26.03
C GLY A 540 -18.87 3.43 26.94
N GLY A 541 -17.90 4.11 26.34
CA GLY A 541 -16.96 4.98 27.03
C GLY A 541 -17.67 6.16 27.69
N THR A 542 -17.28 6.46 28.92
CA THR A 542 -17.83 7.55 29.73
C THR A 542 -16.71 8.53 30.12
N ASN A 543 -17.07 9.68 30.70
CA ASN A 543 -16.11 10.67 31.21
C ASN A 543 -15.03 11.09 30.18
N LEU A 544 -15.47 11.44 28.98
CA LEU A 544 -14.60 11.98 27.93
C LEU A 544 -13.79 13.18 28.44
N ARG A 545 -12.47 13.12 28.25
CA ARG A 545 -11.51 14.17 28.56
C ARG A 545 -10.66 14.41 27.31
N PHE A 546 -10.37 15.67 27.02
CA PHE A 546 -9.64 16.07 25.82
C PHE A 546 -8.42 16.89 26.21
N GLY A 547 -7.37 16.87 25.40
CA GLY A 547 -6.23 17.74 25.61
C GLY A 547 -5.18 17.64 24.53
N THR A 548 -4.04 18.26 24.78
CA THR A 548 -2.88 18.25 23.89
C THR A 548 -1.61 18.14 24.73
N LEU A 549 -0.74 17.20 24.39
CA LEU A 549 0.63 17.19 24.90
C LEU A 549 1.46 18.12 24.03
N ILE A 550 2.23 19.00 24.65
CA ILE A 550 3.20 19.87 23.97
C ILE A 550 4.57 19.63 24.58
N ALA A 551 5.57 19.35 23.75
CA ALA A 551 6.93 19.08 24.18
C ALA A 551 7.94 19.68 23.20
N PRO A 552 9.16 20.03 23.61
CA PRO A 552 10.23 20.29 22.66
C PRO A 552 10.47 19.10 21.73
N ALA A 553 10.72 19.33 20.44
CA ALA A 553 10.89 18.25 19.46
C ALA A 553 12.05 17.29 19.84
N ASP A 554 13.14 17.84 20.38
CA ASP A 554 14.29 17.07 20.87
C ASP A 554 13.97 16.14 22.06
N GLU A 555 13.00 16.52 22.90
CA GLU A 555 12.52 15.67 24.01
C GLU A 555 11.60 14.54 23.49
N VAL A 556 10.85 14.78 22.42
CA VAL A 556 10.04 13.74 21.75
C VAL A 556 10.93 12.70 21.07
N ALA A 557 11.99 13.15 20.37
CA ALA A 557 12.98 12.27 19.77
C ALA A 557 13.67 11.38 20.82
N LYS A 558 14.00 11.94 21.99
CA LYS A 558 14.53 11.20 23.14
C LYS A 558 13.56 10.11 23.62
N ALA A 559 12.26 10.36 23.63
CA ALA A 559 11.24 9.41 24.07
C ALA A 559 10.92 8.30 23.06
N LYS A 560 11.35 8.44 21.80
CA LYS A 560 11.04 7.51 20.69
C LYS A 560 9.52 7.29 20.50
N GLY A 561 8.74 8.32 20.80
CA GLY A 561 7.29 8.33 20.66
C GLY A 561 6.68 9.49 21.46
N PHE A 562 5.40 9.79 21.20
CA PHE A 562 4.76 10.97 21.77
C PHE A 562 3.46 10.61 22.50
N THR A 563 3.60 9.87 23.61
CA THR A 563 2.51 9.59 24.56
C THR A 563 2.99 9.91 25.97
N ILE A 564 2.08 10.12 26.93
CA ILE A 564 2.46 10.41 28.33
C ILE A 564 3.39 9.31 28.87
N GLU A 565 3.05 8.04 28.63
CA GLU A 565 3.78 6.89 29.15
C GLU A 565 5.21 6.82 28.60
N LEU A 566 5.39 7.07 27.30
CA LEU A 566 6.70 7.06 26.66
C LEU A 566 7.55 8.25 27.10
N MET A 567 6.93 9.43 27.21
CA MET A 567 7.62 10.63 27.67
C MET A 567 8.08 10.49 29.13
N ASP A 568 7.22 9.98 30.01
CA ASP A 568 7.56 9.70 31.41
C ASP A 568 8.66 8.63 31.53
N ALA A 569 8.55 7.53 30.77
CA ALA A 569 9.54 6.44 30.79
C ALA A 569 10.94 6.90 30.35
N ALA A 570 11.00 7.85 29.39
CA ALA A 570 12.25 8.44 28.92
C ALA A 570 12.77 9.59 29.82
N GLY A 571 11.98 10.01 30.82
CA GLY A 571 12.24 11.24 31.57
C GLY A 571 12.34 12.46 30.66
N ALA A 572 11.51 12.51 29.62
CA ALA A 572 11.42 13.60 28.67
C ALA A 572 10.49 14.70 29.21
N LYS A 573 10.79 15.97 28.90
CA LYS A 573 9.97 17.10 29.36
C LYS A 573 8.80 17.36 28.41
N TYR A 574 7.61 17.46 28.96
CA TYR A 574 6.40 17.86 28.24
C TYR A 574 5.45 18.65 29.15
N VAL A 575 4.46 19.27 28.55
CA VAL A 575 3.31 19.88 29.21
C VAL A 575 2.06 19.20 28.69
N ASP A 576 1.25 18.67 29.61
CA ASP A 576 -0.11 18.26 29.32
C ASP A 576 -1.03 19.48 29.43
N VAL A 577 -1.75 19.80 28.36
CA VAL A 577 -2.71 20.90 28.30
C VAL A 577 -4.13 20.33 28.14
N PRO A 578 -4.85 20.08 29.25
CA PRO A 578 -6.26 19.71 29.20
C PRO A 578 -7.10 20.76 28.49
N ALA A 579 -8.04 20.32 27.65
CA ALA A 579 -8.89 21.19 26.84
C ALA A 579 -10.10 21.73 27.63
N GLU A 580 -9.84 22.43 28.75
CA GLU A 580 -10.89 23.05 29.56
C GLU A 580 -11.50 24.27 28.84
N ASP A 581 -10.65 25.23 28.43
CA ASP A 581 -11.05 26.44 27.70
C ASP A 581 -10.84 26.34 26.17
N GLY A 582 -10.14 25.28 25.73
CA GLY A 582 -9.68 25.10 24.34
C GLY A 582 -10.62 24.29 23.45
N LEU A 583 -11.71 23.76 24.00
CA LEU A 583 -12.63 22.87 23.29
C LEU A 583 -13.71 23.68 22.56
N VAL A 584 -13.77 23.58 21.24
CA VAL A 584 -14.73 24.32 20.40
C VAL A 584 -15.56 23.35 19.59
N ALA A 585 -16.88 23.32 19.80
CA ALA A 585 -17.78 22.47 19.03
C ALA A 585 -17.74 22.81 17.53
N ARG A 586 -17.64 21.77 16.69
CA ARG A 586 -17.75 21.89 15.22
C ARG A 586 -19.22 21.82 14.81
N ALA A 587 -19.56 22.47 13.69
CA ALA A 587 -20.93 22.47 13.15
C ALA A 587 -21.43 21.07 12.74
N ASN A 588 -20.52 20.14 12.46
CA ASN A 588 -20.80 18.77 12.01
C ASN A 588 -20.81 17.72 13.15
N GLY A 589 -20.66 18.11 14.42
CA GLY A 589 -20.82 17.19 15.57
C GLY A 589 -19.55 16.71 16.27
N GLY A 590 -18.38 17.29 15.99
CA GLY A 590 -17.10 17.01 16.68
C GLY A 590 -16.55 18.20 17.50
N TYR A 591 -15.25 18.18 17.82
CA TYR A 591 -14.56 19.27 18.53
C TYR A 591 -13.25 19.68 17.85
N TYR A 592 -12.93 20.98 17.88
CA TYR A 592 -11.55 21.44 17.81
C TYR A 592 -10.96 21.49 19.21
N ILE A 593 -9.74 20.99 19.38
CA ILE A 593 -8.94 21.17 20.59
C ILE A 593 -7.88 22.23 20.27
N ARG A 594 -7.96 23.39 20.92
CA ARG A 594 -7.01 24.49 20.74
C ARG A 594 -6.14 24.62 21.98
N ALA A 595 -4.93 24.10 21.91
CA ALA A 595 -3.93 24.25 22.96
C ALA A 595 -2.90 25.30 22.58
N ALA A 596 -2.39 26.04 23.56
CA ALA A 596 -1.36 27.04 23.31
C ALA A 596 -0.26 27.00 24.36
N LEU A 597 0.98 27.06 23.88
CA LEU A 597 2.17 27.27 24.69
C LEU A 597 2.51 28.76 24.67
N VAL A 598 2.31 29.44 25.80
CA VAL A 598 2.47 30.89 25.94
C VAL A 598 3.65 31.25 26.83
N ASN A 599 4.07 32.52 26.79
CA ASN A 599 5.22 33.02 27.55
C ASN A 599 6.51 32.23 27.23
N ILE A 600 6.69 31.91 25.94
CA ILE A 600 7.92 31.30 25.43
C ILE A 600 9.07 32.26 25.73
N ARG A 601 10.07 31.74 26.45
CA ARG A 601 11.22 32.54 26.87
C ARG A 601 12.13 32.82 25.68
N GLU A 602 12.90 33.89 25.77
CA GLU A 602 13.82 34.34 24.73
C GLU A 602 14.75 33.22 24.25
N GLU A 603 15.31 32.43 25.18
CA GLU A 603 16.19 31.30 24.87
C GLU A 603 15.51 30.11 24.16
N ASN A 604 14.17 30.11 24.06
CA ASN A 604 13.40 29.07 23.37
C ASN A 604 12.64 29.61 22.14
N ILE A 605 12.87 30.85 21.72
CA ILE A 605 12.17 31.43 20.56
C ILE A 605 12.43 30.62 19.28
N GLY A 606 13.68 30.22 19.04
CA GLY A 606 14.07 29.37 17.90
C GLY A 606 13.92 27.87 18.16
N ARG A 607 13.51 27.43 19.36
CA ARG A 607 13.36 26.00 19.67
C ARG A 607 12.03 25.48 19.15
N GLU A 608 12.06 24.37 18.43
CA GLU A 608 10.84 23.73 17.93
C GLU A 608 10.07 23.01 19.05
N PHE A 609 8.76 23.25 19.08
CA PHE A 609 7.83 22.54 19.95
C PHE A 609 6.90 21.69 19.10
N ALA A 610 6.76 20.43 19.50
CA ALA A 610 5.88 19.44 18.95
C ALA A 610 4.58 19.34 19.75
N ALA A 611 3.47 18.98 19.09
CA ALA A 611 2.22 18.70 19.78
C ALA A 611 1.51 17.43 19.27
N THR A 612 0.78 16.76 20.18
CA THR A 612 -0.16 15.68 19.86
C THR A 612 -1.45 15.87 20.66
N GLY A 613 -2.60 15.84 19.98
CA GLY A 613 -3.91 15.87 20.60
C GLY A 613 -4.26 14.52 21.22
N TYR A 614 -5.15 14.50 22.21
CA TYR A 614 -5.68 13.24 22.75
C TYR A 614 -7.14 13.30 23.17
N VAL A 615 -7.76 12.13 23.20
CA VAL A 615 -9.04 11.86 23.86
C VAL A 615 -8.86 10.73 24.87
N THR A 616 -9.25 10.97 26.12
CA THR A 616 -9.28 9.96 27.18
C THR A 616 -10.73 9.64 27.55
N TYR A 617 -11.06 8.37 27.74
CA TYR A 617 -12.38 7.91 28.19
C TYR A 617 -12.26 6.77 29.20
N ASP A 618 -13.29 6.60 30.03
CA ASP A 618 -13.38 5.53 31.02
C ASP A 618 -14.29 4.41 30.48
N LEU A 619 -13.76 3.19 30.43
CA LEU A 619 -14.46 1.98 30.04
C LEU A 619 -14.25 0.90 31.11
N ASN A 620 -15.34 0.34 31.64
CA ASN A 620 -15.29 -0.68 32.70
C ASN A 620 -14.45 -0.30 33.94
N GLY A 621 -14.41 0.98 34.29
CA GLY A 621 -13.64 1.50 35.42
C GLY A 621 -12.14 1.71 35.15
N GLN A 622 -11.69 1.55 33.90
CA GLN A 622 -10.32 1.80 33.46
C GLN A 622 -10.29 2.94 32.43
N SER A 623 -9.27 3.81 32.50
CA SER A 623 -9.09 4.91 31.55
C SER A 623 -8.24 4.48 30.35
N TYR A 624 -8.68 4.88 29.16
CA TYR A 624 -8.00 4.65 27.89
C TYR A 624 -7.77 5.98 27.18
N THR A 625 -6.61 6.17 26.57
CA THR A 625 -6.24 7.40 25.85
C THR A 625 -5.90 7.10 24.40
N ILE A 626 -6.46 7.87 23.48
CA ILE A 626 -6.18 7.86 22.04
C ILE A 626 -5.43 9.15 21.71
N TYR A 627 -4.25 9.04 21.09
CA TYR A 627 -3.44 10.17 20.66
C TYR A 627 -3.54 10.40 19.15
N THR A 628 -3.34 11.63 18.71
CA THR A 628 -3.16 11.95 17.28
C THR A 628 -1.84 11.39 16.76
N THR A 629 -1.77 11.16 15.44
CA THR A 629 -0.50 10.81 14.80
C THR A 629 0.44 12.02 14.78
N TYR A 630 1.59 11.91 15.46
CA TYR A 630 2.68 12.87 15.41
C TYR A 630 3.62 12.60 14.23
N ARG A 631 3.85 13.62 13.40
CA ARG A 631 4.95 13.69 12.45
C ARG A 631 5.72 14.98 12.71
N GLU A 632 7.00 14.88 13.01
CA GLU A 632 7.86 16.03 13.32
C GLU A 632 7.71 17.16 12.30
N VAL A 633 7.84 16.82 11.01
CA VAL A 633 7.72 17.76 9.88
C VAL A 633 6.37 18.50 9.83
N ARG A 634 5.28 17.87 10.27
CA ARG A 634 3.94 18.47 10.26
C ARG A 634 3.55 19.08 11.60
N ASN A 635 4.14 18.67 12.72
CA ASN A 635 3.60 18.99 14.04
C ASN A 635 4.62 19.66 14.97
N ALA A 636 5.86 19.87 14.54
CA ALA A 636 6.88 20.62 15.28
C ALA A 636 7.16 21.98 14.64
N ARG A 637 7.01 23.07 15.40
CA ARG A 637 7.34 24.43 14.94
C ARG A 637 7.89 25.27 16.08
N SER A 638 8.80 26.19 15.78
CA SER A 638 9.23 27.26 16.69
C SER A 638 8.33 28.49 16.55
N ILE A 639 8.27 29.33 17.59
CA ILE A 639 7.46 30.56 17.50
C ILE A 639 8.06 31.56 16.52
N GLU A 640 9.38 31.50 16.32
CA GLU A 640 10.08 32.29 15.31
C GLU A 640 9.64 31.95 13.90
N GLN A 641 9.64 30.66 13.53
CA GLN A 641 9.21 30.20 12.19
C GLN A 641 7.80 30.71 11.88
N VAL A 642 6.86 30.50 12.81
CA VAL A 642 5.46 30.89 12.62
C VAL A 642 5.30 32.40 12.59
N ALA A 643 6.07 33.15 13.40
CA ALA A 643 6.02 34.61 13.39
C ALA A 643 6.58 35.21 12.09
N ARG A 644 7.66 34.63 11.54
CA ARG A 644 8.22 35.02 10.23
C ARG A 644 7.22 34.80 9.11
N LEU A 645 6.57 33.63 9.07
CA LEU A 645 5.51 33.34 8.09
C LEU A 645 4.33 34.30 8.23
N ALA A 646 3.88 34.57 9.46
CA ALA A 646 2.83 35.55 9.70
C ALA A 646 3.20 36.98 9.24
N LEU A 647 4.48 37.36 9.30
CA LEU A 647 4.96 38.66 8.81
C LEU A 647 5.04 38.75 7.27
N LYS A 648 5.14 37.62 6.54
CA LYS A 648 4.99 37.63 5.06
C LYS A 648 3.58 38.10 4.65
N ASP A 649 2.58 37.81 5.48
CA ASP A 649 1.17 38.26 5.37
C ASP A 649 0.86 39.48 6.27
N ALA A 650 1.78 40.45 6.39
CA ALA A 650 1.68 41.53 7.37
C ALA A 650 0.34 42.32 7.31
N ASP A 651 -0.28 42.43 6.14
CA ASP A 651 -1.55 43.12 5.92
C ASP A 651 -2.75 42.46 6.66
N LYS A 652 -2.64 41.17 7.00
CA LYS A 652 -3.64 40.45 7.82
C LYS A 652 -3.57 40.78 9.31
N TYR A 653 -2.56 41.53 9.75
CA TYR A 653 -2.30 41.83 11.16
C TYR A 653 -2.33 43.33 11.46
N THR A 654 -2.88 43.71 12.61
CA THR A 654 -2.83 45.11 13.09
C THR A 654 -1.39 45.52 13.43
N PRO A 655 -1.05 46.83 13.43
CA PRO A 655 0.30 47.29 13.81
C PRO A 655 0.77 46.79 15.19
N ALA A 656 -0.15 46.66 16.15
CA ALA A 656 0.16 46.11 17.47
C ALA A 656 0.48 44.61 17.43
N GLN A 657 -0.22 43.85 16.58
CA GLN A 657 0.06 42.44 16.35
C GLN A 657 1.39 42.25 15.61
N GLN A 658 1.66 43.06 14.58
CA GLN A 658 2.94 43.05 13.87
C GLN A 658 4.11 43.32 14.82
N ALA A 659 3.97 44.27 15.74
CA ALA A 659 5.00 44.55 16.75
C ALA A 659 5.26 43.37 17.70
N ILE A 660 4.25 42.53 17.98
CA ILE A 660 4.42 41.29 18.75
C ILE A 660 5.10 40.22 17.89
N LEU A 661 4.69 40.06 16.62
CA LEU A 661 5.34 39.11 15.71
C LEU A 661 6.83 39.42 15.52
N GLN A 662 7.19 40.71 15.40
CA GLN A 662 8.57 41.17 15.32
C GLN A 662 9.39 40.89 16.59
N GLN A 663 8.76 40.66 17.76
CA GLN A 663 9.48 40.21 18.96
C GLN A 663 9.86 38.74 18.89
N PHE A 664 9.07 37.91 18.20
CA PHE A 664 9.35 36.48 18.01
C PHE A 664 10.15 36.17 16.75
N ALA A 665 10.11 37.07 15.76
CA ALA A 665 10.91 37.01 14.55
C ALA A 665 11.93 38.16 14.58
N PRO A 666 12.98 38.07 15.43
CA PRO A 666 14.07 39.04 15.38
C PRO A 666 14.65 39.09 13.96
N THR A 667 15.11 40.28 13.57
CA THR A 667 15.37 40.72 12.18
C THR A 667 16.56 40.04 11.50
N GLU A 668 16.77 38.75 11.69
CA GLU A 668 17.68 37.96 10.86
C GLU A 668 16.94 37.50 9.61
N ALA A 669 17.61 37.38 8.46
CA ALA A 669 16.99 36.79 7.27
C ALA A 669 16.59 35.33 7.57
N ALA A 670 15.57 34.80 6.90
CA ALA A 670 15.32 33.36 6.98
C ALA A 670 16.57 32.61 6.51
N PRO A 671 16.93 31.47 7.13
CA PRO A 671 18.04 30.67 6.64
C PRO A 671 17.74 30.26 5.19
N VAL A 672 18.74 30.43 4.32
CA VAL A 672 18.62 29.98 2.92
C VAL A 672 18.92 28.49 2.86
N ILE A 673 18.08 27.74 2.16
CA ILE A 673 18.34 26.34 1.80
C ILE A 673 18.55 26.22 0.29
N ASP A 674 19.66 25.56 -0.08
CA ASP A 674 20.01 25.36 -1.49
C ASP A 674 19.38 24.07 -2.03
N PHE A 675 18.63 24.18 -3.11
CA PHE A 675 17.94 23.07 -3.77
C PHE A 675 18.76 22.53 -4.95
N TYR A 676 18.92 21.20 -4.99
CA TYR A 676 19.51 20.46 -6.10
C TYR A 676 18.50 19.49 -6.69
N LEU A 677 18.08 19.75 -7.92
CA LEU A 677 17.05 18.96 -8.58
C LEU A 677 17.67 17.74 -9.27
N VAL A 678 17.07 16.57 -9.16
CA VAL A 678 17.53 15.34 -9.83
C VAL A 678 16.36 14.69 -10.57
N ALA A 679 16.52 14.46 -11.87
CA ALA A 679 15.53 13.77 -12.69
C ALA A 679 16.15 12.83 -13.72
N GLY A 680 15.32 11.93 -14.25
CA GLY A 680 15.71 10.99 -15.29
C GLY A 680 15.18 9.59 -15.04
N GLN A 681 15.93 8.57 -15.48
CA GLN A 681 15.48 7.19 -15.41
C GLN A 681 16.14 6.36 -14.28
N SER A 682 16.31 5.04 -14.47
CA SER A 682 16.79 4.11 -13.43
C SER A 682 18.14 4.47 -12.82
N ASN A 683 19.10 4.99 -13.60
CA ASN A 683 20.39 5.44 -13.08
C ASN A 683 20.30 6.79 -12.34
N ALA A 684 19.30 7.63 -12.63
CA ALA A 684 18.97 8.79 -11.78
C ALA A 684 18.25 8.34 -10.50
N ALA A 685 17.32 7.39 -10.61
CA ALA A 685 16.53 6.86 -9.50
C ALA A 685 17.42 6.09 -8.50
N GLY A 686 18.43 5.38 -8.98
CA GLY A 686 19.43 4.69 -8.16
C GLY A 686 19.18 3.20 -8.04
N SER A 687 19.77 2.42 -8.94
CA SER A 687 19.63 0.96 -8.99
C SER A 687 20.89 0.20 -8.55
N SER A 688 21.78 0.79 -7.76
CA SER A 688 22.89 0.04 -7.17
C SER A 688 22.49 -0.54 -5.82
N ASN A 689 22.65 -1.85 -5.64
CA ASN A 689 22.50 -2.48 -4.33
C ASN A 689 23.58 -1.95 -3.38
N TRP A 690 23.19 -1.56 -2.16
CA TRP A 690 24.18 -1.30 -1.12
C TRP A 690 24.56 -2.59 -0.39
N THR A 691 25.80 -2.64 0.08
CA THR A 691 26.38 -3.82 0.76
C THR A 691 27.01 -3.40 2.08
N ASP A 692 27.32 -4.36 2.96
CA ASP A 692 28.11 -4.08 4.16
C ASP A 692 29.44 -3.36 3.85
N THR A 693 29.99 -3.55 2.65
CA THR A 693 31.22 -2.89 2.21
C THR A 693 31.03 -1.39 2.09
N ILE A 694 29.95 -0.93 1.44
CA ILE A 694 29.73 0.51 1.26
C ILE A 694 29.41 1.20 2.58
N MET A 695 28.63 0.54 3.46
CA MET A 695 28.34 1.06 4.81
C MET A 695 29.60 1.28 5.66
N LYS A 696 30.65 0.49 5.43
CA LYS A 696 31.92 0.59 6.17
C LYS A 696 32.90 1.62 5.59
N LEU A 697 32.62 2.17 4.40
CA LEU A 697 33.47 3.22 3.83
C LEU A 697 33.39 4.50 4.65
N ARG A 698 32.17 4.89 5.05
CA ARG A 698 31.90 6.08 5.86
C ARG A 698 30.66 5.90 6.74
N PRO A 699 30.70 6.26 8.04
CA PRO A 699 29.52 6.21 8.91
C PRO A 699 28.33 7.01 8.37
N GLU A 700 28.59 8.18 7.77
CA GLU A 700 27.57 9.09 7.28
C GLU A 700 26.75 8.51 6.12
N TYR A 701 27.28 7.52 5.38
CA TYR A 701 26.50 6.86 4.34
C TYR A 701 25.28 6.11 4.92
N TYR A 702 25.40 5.61 6.16
CA TYR A 702 24.30 4.92 6.83
C TYR A 702 23.56 5.81 7.82
N GLU A 703 24.28 6.67 8.56
CA GLU A 703 23.71 7.56 9.57
C GLU A 703 23.00 8.76 8.94
N GLY A 704 23.53 9.25 7.81
CA GLY A 704 23.03 10.37 7.02
C GLY A 704 23.83 11.65 7.20
N PHE A 705 23.84 12.46 6.13
CA PHE A 705 24.48 13.77 6.11
C PHE A 705 23.55 14.81 6.74
N SER A 706 23.86 15.26 7.96
CA SER A 706 22.95 16.07 8.80
C SER A 706 22.51 17.41 8.19
N HIS A 707 23.32 17.98 7.30
CA HIS A 707 23.05 19.27 6.64
C HIS A 707 22.63 19.13 5.17
N ILE A 708 22.41 17.89 4.71
CA ILE A 708 21.97 17.60 3.35
C ILE A 708 20.71 16.77 3.41
N LEU A 709 19.60 17.47 3.28
CA LEU A 709 18.27 16.91 3.32
C LEU A 709 17.92 16.28 1.97
N TYR A 710 16.87 15.48 1.98
CA TYR A 710 16.40 14.70 0.85
C TYR A 710 14.88 14.76 0.81
N SER A 711 14.36 15.23 -0.32
CA SER A 711 12.94 15.21 -0.67
C SER A 711 12.78 14.58 -2.04
N GLY A 712 12.61 13.26 -2.10
CA GLY A 712 12.61 12.57 -3.38
C GLY A 712 11.69 11.37 -3.50
N SER A 713 11.33 11.13 -4.76
CA SER A 713 10.52 10.05 -5.30
C SER A 713 11.38 9.26 -6.29
N SER A 714 11.59 7.96 -6.05
CA SER A 714 12.39 7.09 -6.92
C SER A 714 11.73 5.73 -7.06
N ASN A 715 11.01 5.51 -8.17
CA ASN A 715 10.12 4.36 -8.38
C ASN A 715 9.17 4.10 -7.20
N THR A 716 9.61 3.32 -6.21
CA THR A 716 8.81 2.87 -5.06
C THR A 716 9.11 3.62 -3.77
N ILE A 717 10.19 4.41 -3.74
CA ILE A 717 10.65 5.10 -2.53
C ILE A 717 10.26 6.58 -2.59
N HIS A 718 9.41 6.98 -1.63
CA HIS A 718 9.05 8.37 -1.39
C HIS A 718 9.56 8.78 0.00
N ARG A 719 10.35 9.84 0.06
CA ARG A 719 10.86 10.42 1.31
C ARG A 719 10.79 11.94 1.18
N LEU A 720 10.30 12.59 2.20
CA LEU A 720 10.25 14.04 2.29
C LEU A 720 11.01 14.46 3.55
N ASN A 721 11.89 15.45 3.39
CA ASN A 721 12.60 16.09 4.48
C ASN A 721 13.32 15.12 5.44
N THR A 722 14.14 14.25 4.85
CA THR A 722 15.00 13.31 5.60
C THR A 722 16.47 13.60 5.34
N VAL A 723 17.38 13.22 6.25
CA VAL A 723 18.82 13.33 5.97
C VAL A 723 19.24 12.36 4.86
N THR A 724 20.00 12.83 3.87
CA THR A 724 20.42 12.00 2.73
C THR A 724 21.32 10.86 3.20
N LYS A 725 20.99 9.62 2.80
CA LYS A 725 21.72 8.40 3.16
C LYS A 725 21.40 7.25 2.20
N LEU A 726 22.02 6.09 2.45
CA LEU A 726 21.73 4.83 1.77
C LEU A 726 20.25 4.43 1.87
N GLY A 727 19.76 3.72 0.85
CA GLY A 727 18.39 3.21 0.77
C GLY A 727 17.39 4.18 0.13
N TYR A 728 17.88 5.25 -0.51
CA TYR A 728 17.07 6.25 -1.24
C TYR A 728 17.11 6.05 -2.76
N GLY A 729 17.53 4.87 -3.21
CA GLY A 729 17.46 4.47 -4.61
C GLY A 729 16.05 4.11 -5.08
N SER A 730 15.96 3.36 -6.18
CA SER A 730 14.71 2.78 -6.71
C SER A 730 13.99 1.81 -5.75
N ALA A 731 14.71 1.27 -4.77
CA ALA A 731 14.23 0.40 -3.70
C ALA A 731 15.01 0.66 -2.40
N GLY A 732 14.50 0.18 -1.26
CA GLY A 732 15.09 0.45 0.06
C GLY A 732 16.48 -0.17 0.28
N ASP A 733 16.85 -1.17 -0.51
CA ASP A 733 18.16 -1.82 -0.56
C ASP A 733 19.07 -1.26 -1.67
N THR A 734 18.62 -0.23 -2.39
CA THR A 734 19.41 0.43 -3.45
C THR A 734 19.69 1.90 -3.13
N PHE A 735 20.64 2.46 -3.87
CA PHE A 735 20.98 3.88 -3.85
C PHE A 735 21.43 4.33 -5.24
N GLY A 736 21.46 5.64 -5.45
CA GLY A 736 21.91 6.29 -6.69
C GLY A 736 22.92 7.39 -6.44
N ILE A 737 22.97 8.31 -7.39
CA ILE A 737 23.88 9.45 -7.38
C ILE A 737 23.65 10.41 -6.20
N GLU A 738 22.48 10.37 -5.54
CA GLU A 738 22.17 11.24 -4.39
C GLU A 738 23.16 11.06 -3.24
N LEU A 739 23.65 9.83 -3.01
CA LEU A 739 24.60 9.55 -1.94
C LEU A 739 25.96 10.21 -2.21
N GLY A 740 26.47 10.07 -3.44
CA GLY A 740 27.73 10.69 -3.84
C GLY A 740 27.65 12.20 -3.93
N MET A 741 26.50 12.74 -4.36
CA MET A 741 26.24 14.18 -4.32
C MET A 741 26.29 14.70 -2.89
N ALA A 742 25.59 14.05 -1.95
CA ALA A 742 25.60 14.44 -0.55
C ALA A 742 27.01 14.36 0.05
N ASP A 743 27.77 13.31 -0.27
CA ASP A 743 29.15 13.18 0.17
C ASP A 743 30.02 14.37 -0.24
N ALA A 744 30.01 14.74 -1.53
CA ALA A 744 30.76 15.89 -2.02
C ALA A 744 30.28 17.21 -1.40
N LEU A 745 28.96 17.46 -1.45
CA LEU A 745 28.35 18.69 -0.96
C LEU A 745 28.54 18.89 0.55
N SER A 746 28.72 17.81 1.34
CA SER A 746 28.91 17.88 2.79
C SER A 746 30.16 18.65 3.22
N GLN A 747 31.11 18.82 2.30
CA GLN A 747 32.29 19.66 2.51
C GLN A 747 31.94 21.15 2.65
N TYR A 748 30.81 21.58 2.08
CA TYR A 748 30.32 22.96 2.17
C TYR A 748 29.07 23.10 3.05
N TYR A 749 28.17 22.11 3.04
CA TYR A 749 26.97 22.06 3.87
C TYR A 749 27.23 21.21 5.12
N ASN A 750 27.59 21.86 6.22
CA ASN A 750 27.93 21.22 7.49
C ASN A 750 27.75 22.16 8.68
N GLU A 751 28.01 21.63 9.88
CA GLU A 751 27.84 22.36 11.15
C GLU A 751 28.74 23.61 11.24
N GLU A 752 29.93 23.60 10.63
CA GLU A 752 30.84 24.74 10.66
C GLU A 752 30.33 25.92 9.82
N THR A 753 29.68 25.63 8.68
CA THR A 753 29.10 26.67 7.82
C THR A 753 27.69 27.05 8.22
N GLY A 754 26.97 26.18 8.93
CA GLY A 754 25.57 26.33 9.30
C GLY A 754 24.61 26.34 8.09
N ARG A 755 25.08 25.91 6.91
CA ARG A 755 24.34 25.93 5.66
C ARG A 755 23.63 24.61 5.43
N TYR A 756 22.46 24.67 4.82
CA TYR A 756 21.66 23.49 4.47
C TYR A 756 21.45 23.40 2.96
N ALA A 757 21.42 22.16 2.49
CA ALA A 757 21.00 21.82 1.13
C ALA A 757 19.91 20.76 1.16
N VAL A 758 19.14 20.66 0.09
CA VAL A 758 18.24 19.53 -0.17
C VAL A 758 18.43 18.99 -1.58
N ILE A 759 18.47 17.67 -1.70
CA ILE A 759 18.36 16.96 -2.96
C ILE A 759 16.89 16.66 -3.22
N VAL A 760 16.33 17.29 -4.26
CA VAL A 760 14.95 17.10 -4.72
C VAL A 760 14.94 16.15 -5.91
N LYS A 761 14.68 14.86 -5.67
CA LYS A 761 14.77 13.82 -6.70
C LYS A 761 13.40 13.35 -7.19
N TYR A 762 13.18 13.29 -8.49
CA TYR A 762 12.04 12.58 -9.09
C TYR A 762 12.52 11.80 -10.31
N ALA A 763 12.62 10.49 -10.21
CA ALA A 763 13.17 9.66 -11.28
C ALA A 763 12.49 8.29 -11.34
N TYR A 764 12.33 7.76 -12.55
CA TYR A 764 11.56 6.54 -12.79
C TYR A 764 12.22 5.58 -13.79
N GLY A 765 12.35 4.31 -13.41
CA GLY A 765 13.12 3.32 -14.17
C GLY A 765 12.50 2.97 -15.53
N GLY A 766 13.34 2.88 -16.56
CA GLY A 766 12.93 2.42 -17.89
C GLY A 766 12.15 3.44 -18.73
N THR A 767 12.03 4.69 -18.30
CA THR A 767 11.21 5.71 -18.97
C THR A 767 11.94 6.43 -20.10
N SER A 768 11.16 6.87 -21.08
CA SER A 768 11.62 7.53 -22.30
C SER A 768 11.39 9.04 -22.26
N LEU A 769 12.24 9.81 -22.98
CA LEU A 769 11.98 11.20 -23.32
C LEU A 769 10.97 11.35 -24.47
N TYR A 770 10.89 10.33 -25.32
CA TYR A 770 9.92 10.30 -26.40
C TYR A 770 8.51 9.98 -25.90
N ASP A 771 7.51 10.27 -26.74
CA ASP A 771 6.13 9.88 -26.45
C ASP A 771 5.95 8.35 -26.56
N ASN A 772 6.34 7.63 -25.51
CA ASN A 772 6.02 6.23 -25.26
C ASN A 772 5.06 6.14 -24.08
N ILE A 773 4.02 5.31 -24.20
CA ILE A 773 2.99 5.12 -23.16
C ILE A 773 2.80 3.64 -22.82
N THR A 774 3.81 2.83 -23.16
CA THR A 774 3.80 1.37 -23.00
C THR A 774 5.05 0.92 -22.26
N GLY A 775 5.03 -0.30 -21.72
CA GLY A 775 6.16 -0.80 -20.92
C GLY A 775 6.30 0.00 -19.63
N SER A 776 7.53 0.37 -19.28
CA SER A 776 7.82 1.12 -18.05
C SER A 776 7.25 2.54 -18.02
N ASP A 777 6.85 3.11 -19.16
CA ASP A 777 6.16 4.41 -19.24
C ASP A 777 4.64 4.31 -18.94
N ALA A 778 4.07 3.10 -18.81
CA ALA A 778 2.63 2.93 -18.60
C ALA A 778 2.09 3.47 -17.25
N PRO A 779 2.82 3.38 -16.11
CA PRO A 779 2.29 3.82 -14.82
C PRO A 779 2.13 5.34 -14.68
N GLU A 780 3.13 6.11 -15.13
CA GLU A 780 3.19 7.57 -14.91
C GLU A 780 3.44 8.37 -16.19
N GLY A 781 3.63 7.69 -17.33
CA GLY A 781 3.89 8.33 -18.61
C GLY A 781 5.37 8.47 -18.92
N ASN A 782 5.69 9.53 -19.67
CA ASN A 782 7.03 9.82 -20.19
C ASN A 782 7.47 11.26 -19.86
N TRP A 783 8.69 11.61 -20.25
CA TRP A 783 9.30 12.91 -19.97
C TRP A 783 9.03 13.99 -21.03
N GLN A 784 8.05 13.79 -21.93
CA GLN A 784 7.74 14.78 -22.97
C GLN A 784 7.43 16.16 -22.34
N PRO A 785 8.14 17.22 -22.74
CA PRO A 785 7.95 18.56 -22.18
C PRO A 785 6.75 19.28 -22.84
N PRO A 786 6.00 20.11 -22.10
CA PRO A 786 4.81 20.81 -22.60
C PRO A 786 4.96 21.49 -23.97
N SER A 787 6.01 22.26 -24.19
CA SER A 787 6.23 23.00 -25.44
C SER A 787 6.49 22.08 -26.64
N TRP A 788 7.02 20.88 -26.41
CA TRP A 788 7.11 19.85 -27.46
C TRP A 788 5.74 19.22 -27.75
N ILE A 789 4.94 18.97 -26.70
CA ILE A 789 3.61 18.37 -26.81
C ILE A 789 2.69 19.22 -27.68
N GLU A 790 2.78 20.55 -27.60
CA GLU A 790 2.03 21.48 -28.45
C GLU A 790 2.24 21.25 -29.95
N GLY A 791 3.41 20.74 -30.34
CA GLY A 791 3.79 20.48 -31.73
C GLY A 791 3.37 19.11 -32.26
N ILE A 792 2.83 18.23 -31.43
CA ILE A 792 2.49 16.85 -31.79
C ILE A 792 1.05 16.48 -31.43
N THR A 793 0.59 15.33 -31.90
CA THR A 793 -0.63 14.70 -31.35
C THR A 793 -0.21 13.75 -30.22
N PRO A 794 -0.57 14.02 -28.95
CA PRO A 794 -0.18 13.18 -27.83
C PRO A 794 -0.82 11.80 -27.94
N LYS A 795 -0.06 10.75 -27.60
CA LYS A 795 -0.59 9.37 -27.54
C LYS A 795 -1.57 9.17 -26.38
N SER A 796 -1.48 9.98 -25.33
CA SER A 796 -2.40 9.98 -24.20
C SER A 796 -2.52 11.37 -23.59
N GLU A 797 -3.74 11.84 -23.35
CA GLU A 797 -3.97 13.12 -22.67
C GLU A 797 -3.43 13.12 -21.22
N VAL A 798 -3.31 11.95 -20.59
CA VAL A 798 -2.88 11.79 -19.20
C VAL A 798 -1.40 11.39 -19.09
N LEU A 799 -0.94 10.47 -19.95
CA LEU A 799 0.40 9.87 -19.82
C LEU A 799 1.47 10.60 -20.66
N THR A 800 1.11 11.26 -21.76
CA THR A 800 2.10 12.05 -22.50
C THR A 800 2.55 13.23 -21.64
N GLY A 801 3.85 13.29 -21.32
CA GLY A 801 4.45 14.27 -20.39
C GLY A 801 4.09 14.08 -18.92
N GLY A 802 3.56 12.93 -18.53
CA GLY A 802 3.12 12.67 -17.15
C GLY A 802 4.24 12.81 -16.12
N LEU A 803 5.44 12.26 -16.41
CA LEU A 803 6.59 12.35 -15.51
C LEU A 803 7.15 13.77 -15.40
N PHE A 804 7.16 14.52 -16.50
CA PHE A 804 7.56 15.93 -16.46
C PHE A 804 6.67 16.73 -15.51
N ARG A 805 5.34 16.60 -15.65
CA ARG A 805 4.38 17.27 -14.75
C ARG A 805 4.54 16.82 -13.31
N ALA A 806 4.73 15.53 -13.06
CA ALA A 806 4.92 15.00 -11.72
C ALA A 806 6.20 15.55 -11.05
N PHE A 807 7.29 15.67 -11.81
CA PHE A 807 8.53 16.28 -11.31
C PHE A 807 8.36 17.76 -10.97
N VAL A 808 7.73 18.54 -11.86
CA VAL A 808 7.41 19.97 -11.63
C VAL A 808 6.57 20.14 -10.36
N ASN A 809 5.50 19.35 -10.21
CA ASN A 809 4.66 19.37 -9.01
C ASN A 809 5.46 18.97 -7.74
N HIS A 810 6.35 18.00 -7.84
CA HIS A 810 7.19 17.57 -6.72
C HIS A 810 8.17 18.66 -6.28
N ILE A 811 8.70 19.44 -7.23
CA ILE A 811 9.54 20.61 -6.93
C ILE A 811 8.73 21.68 -6.21
N GLU A 812 7.56 22.04 -6.73
CA GLU A 812 6.67 23.04 -6.11
C GLU A 812 6.28 22.64 -4.68
N ASN A 813 5.88 21.38 -4.49
CA ASN A 813 5.54 20.85 -3.17
C ASN A 813 6.73 20.90 -2.21
N SER A 814 7.93 20.56 -2.69
CA SER A 814 9.14 20.64 -1.88
C SER A 814 9.45 22.10 -1.49
N ILE A 815 9.36 23.05 -2.43
CA ILE A 815 9.54 24.48 -2.14
C ILE A 815 8.59 24.91 -1.02
N ASN A 816 7.29 24.64 -1.19
CA ASN A 816 6.26 24.99 -0.21
C ASN A 816 6.52 24.38 1.17
N GLU A 817 7.00 23.13 1.22
CA GLU A 817 7.32 22.44 2.48
C GLU A 817 8.47 23.12 3.23
N TYR A 818 9.59 23.40 2.55
CA TYR A 818 10.75 24.04 3.18
C TYR A 818 10.48 25.51 3.53
N GLU A 819 9.68 26.22 2.74
CA GLU A 819 9.20 27.56 3.12
C GLU A 819 8.33 27.50 4.37
N ALA A 820 7.45 26.50 4.51
CA ALA A 820 6.63 26.29 5.70
C ALA A 820 7.46 25.86 6.94
N MET A 821 8.69 25.38 6.74
CA MET A 821 9.69 25.16 7.78
C MET A 821 10.50 26.42 8.13
N GLY A 822 10.27 27.53 7.41
CA GLY A 822 10.90 28.82 7.66
C GLY A 822 12.19 29.06 6.90
N TYR A 823 12.49 28.28 5.85
CA TYR A 823 13.61 28.55 4.95
C TYR A 823 13.20 29.51 3.82
N ASP A 824 14.17 30.25 3.30
CA ASP A 824 14.07 30.83 1.95
C ASP A 824 14.77 29.88 0.96
N VAL A 825 14.08 29.51 -0.13
CA VAL A 825 14.58 28.51 -1.08
C VAL A 825 15.40 29.15 -2.20
N ASN A 826 16.55 28.55 -2.49
CA ASN A 826 17.40 28.92 -3.63
C ASN A 826 17.69 27.69 -4.51
N VAL A 827 17.18 27.66 -5.75
CA VAL A 827 17.44 26.53 -6.67
C VAL A 827 18.79 26.73 -7.36
N VAL A 828 19.77 25.88 -7.05
CA VAL A 828 21.15 26.09 -7.51
C VAL A 828 21.42 25.43 -8.85
N ALA A 829 21.00 24.17 -9.02
CA ALA A 829 21.25 23.41 -10.24
C ALA A 829 20.27 22.23 -10.38
N ALA A 830 20.13 21.74 -11.61
CA ALA A 830 19.44 20.48 -11.91
C ALA A 830 20.41 19.44 -12.50
N TYR A 831 20.23 18.17 -12.17
CA TYR A 831 20.93 17.05 -12.75
C TYR A 831 19.95 16.14 -13.49
N TRP A 832 20.24 15.87 -14.76
CA TRP A 832 19.47 15.01 -15.64
C TRP A 832 20.27 13.78 -16.04
N MET A 833 19.75 12.58 -15.76
CA MET A 833 20.39 11.33 -16.18
C MET A 833 19.40 10.37 -16.82
N GLN A 834 19.35 10.44 -18.15
CA GLN A 834 18.44 9.64 -18.97
C GLN A 834 18.99 9.45 -20.39
N GLY A 835 18.54 8.37 -21.03
CA GLY A 835 18.76 8.15 -22.46
C GLY A 835 18.83 6.68 -22.84
N GLU A 836 19.01 5.80 -21.87
CA GLU A 836 19.18 4.37 -22.08
C GLU A 836 17.97 3.74 -22.79
N SER A 837 16.74 4.15 -22.44
CA SER A 837 15.52 3.72 -23.13
C SER A 837 15.39 4.27 -24.56
N ASP A 838 16.17 5.30 -24.92
CA ASP A 838 16.07 6.04 -26.17
C ASP A 838 17.20 5.78 -27.16
N VAL A 839 18.29 5.11 -26.74
CA VAL A 839 19.44 4.76 -27.59
C VAL A 839 19.04 4.21 -28.95
N SER A 840 18.13 3.23 -28.95
CA SER A 840 17.72 2.57 -30.20
C SER A 840 16.83 3.44 -31.07
N ARG A 841 16.06 4.34 -30.47
CA ARG A 841 15.11 5.20 -31.20
C ARG A 841 15.81 6.43 -31.77
N HIS A 842 16.67 7.06 -30.97
CA HIS A 842 17.50 8.17 -31.42
C HIS A 842 18.37 7.79 -32.62
N ALA A 843 18.95 6.59 -32.62
CA ALA A 843 19.71 6.09 -33.77
C ALA A 843 18.89 6.01 -35.08
N ASN A 844 17.55 6.04 -35.01
CA ASN A 844 16.68 5.98 -36.17
C ASN A 844 16.13 7.35 -36.59
N ASP A 845 15.73 8.21 -35.65
CA ASP A 845 15.02 9.47 -35.95
C ASP A 845 15.77 10.75 -35.57
N GLY A 846 16.79 10.66 -34.70
CA GLY A 846 17.60 11.79 -34.28
C GLY A 846 16.89 12.82 -33.38
N LEU A 847 15.65 12.60 -32.94
CA LEU A 847 14.82 13.67 -32.31
C LEU A 847 15.11 13.96 -30.83
N TYR A 848 15.92 13.13 -30.17
CA TYR A 848 16.16 13.26 -28.72
C TYR A 848 16.66 14.66 -28.33
N ASP A 849 17.61 15.23 -29.07
CA ASP A 849 18.18 16.54 -28.75
C ASP A 849 17.10 17.63 -28.87
N ASP A 850 16.28 17.61 -29.92
CA ASP A 850 15.16 18.52 -30.12
C ASP A 850 14.13 18.47 -28.98
N ILE A 851 13.78 17.28 -28.51
CA ILE A 851 12.86 17.14 -27.37
C ILE A 851 13.53 17.62 -26.07
N PHE A 852 14.80 17.28 -25.87
CA PHE A 852 15.52 17.63 -24.63
C PHE A 852 15.71 19.14 -24.47
N LYS A 853 15.83 19.86 -25.59
CA LYS A 853 15.87 21.33 -25.63
C LYS A 853 14.58 21.96 -25.11
N CYS A 854 13.43 21.45 -25.53
CA CYS A 854 12.14 21.85 -24.99
C CYS A 854 12.08 21.53 -23.48
N TRP A 855 12.61 20.38 -23.06
CA TRP A 855 12.63 19.99 -21.65
C TRP A 855 13.41 20.96 -20.77
N ILE A 856 14.60 21.39 -21.22
CA ILE A 856 15.41 22.39 -20.53
C ILE A 856 14.66 23.71 -20.36
N ASN A 857 14.08 24.22 -21.44
CA ASN A 857 13.38 25.51 -21.43
C ASN A 857 12.11 25.48 -20.59
N ASP A 858 11.35 24.38 -20.66
CA ASP A 858 10.12 24.23 -19.89
C ASP A 858 10.42 24.08 -18.41
N LEU A 859 11.46 23.31 -18.02
CA LEU A 859 11.88 23.23 -16.62
C LEU A 859 12.26 24.61 -16.07
N ARG A 860 13.11 25.35 -16.79
CA ARG A 860 13.51 26.72 -16.40
C ARG A 860 12.30 27.63 -16.23
N SER A 861 11.38 27.59 -17.20
CA SER A 861 10.15 28.38 -17.18
C SER A 861 9.26 28.02 -15.98
N SER A 862 9.12 26.74 -15.66
CA SER A 862 8.36 26.29 -14.49
C SER A 862 8.96 26.80 -13.18
N ILE A 863 10.30 26.81 -13.03
CA ILE A 863 10.92 27.36 -11.80
C ILE A 863 10.72 28.88 -11.71
N VAL A 864 10.81 29.62 -12.83
CA VAL A 864 10.50 31.05 -12.87
C VAL A 864 9.04 31.30 -12.47
N GLU A 865 8.10 30.49 -12.95
CA GLU A 865 6.69 30.59 -12.59
C GLU A 865 6.44 30.34 -11.10
N MET A 866 7.05 29.29 -10.52
CA MET A 866 6.92 28.96 -9.10
C MET A 866 7.50 30.02 -8.16
N THR A 867 8.64 30.60 -8.53
CA THR A 867 9.42 31.46 -7.62
C THR A 867 9.29 32.96 -7.91
N GLY A 868 8.85 33.33 -9.12
CA GLY A 868 8.84 34.70 -9.61
C GLY A 868 10.22 35.31 -9.90
N ASP A 869 11.30 34.51 -9.88
CA ASP A 869 12.68 34.98 -10.06
C ASP A 869 13.22 34.63 -11.45
N GLU A 870 13.39 35.66 -12.30
CA GLU A 870 13.85 35.50 -13.69
C GLU A 870 15.27 34.94 -13.81
N LYS A 871 16.08 34.91 -12.74
CA LYS A 871 17.44 34.32 -12.78
C LYS A 871 17.42 32.84 -13.19
N TYR A 872 16.31 32.14 -12.94
CA TYR A 872 16.19 30.72 -13.25
C TYR A 872 16.01 30.44 -14.76
N ASN A 873 15.83 31.46 -15.60
CA ASN A 873 16.01 31.32 -17.06
C ASN A 873 17.43 30.84 -17.44
N GLU A 874 18.39 31.08 -16.55
CA GLU A 874 19.79 30.68 -16.70
C GLU A 874 20.16 29.51 -15.78
N LEU A 875 19.18 28.79 -15.20
CA LEU A 875 19.43 27.70 -14.26
C LEU A 875 20.43 26.68 -14.85
N PRO A 876 21.56 26.39 -14.15
CA PRO A 876 22.51 25.39 -14.59
C PRO A 876 21.91 23.98 -14.64
N ILE A 877 22.11 23.27 -15.75
CA ILE A 877 21.68 21.89 -15.93
C ILE A 877 22.90 21.02 -16.22
N LEU A 878 23.14 20.04 -15.36
CA LEU A 878 24.18 19.03 -15.55
C LEU A 878 23.55 17.76 -16.12
N VAL A 879 24.16 17.20 -17.16
CA VAL A 879 23.67 16.01 -17.87
C VAL A 879 24.64 14.86 -17.66
N GLY A 880 24.13 13.76 -17.13
CA GLY A 880 24.88 12.53 -16.99
C GLY A 880 24.90 11.72 -18.27
N GLU A 881 26.09 11.33 -18.75
CA GLU A 881 26.20 10.39 -19.87
C GLU A 881 25.63 9.01 -19.50
N ILE A 882 25.03 8.33 -20.49
CA ILE A 882 24.78 6.89 -20.39
C ILE A 882 26.10 6.11 -20.50
N SER A 883 26.14 4.86 -20.04
CA SER A 883 27.30 4.01 -20.28
C SER A 883 27.46 3.69 -21.76
N GLU A 884 28.68 3.79 -22.29
CA GLU A 884 29.05 3.28 -23.61
C GLU A 884 28.82 1.75 -23.71
N TYR A 885 28.81 1.06 -22.56
CA TYR A 885 28.60 -0.39 -22.43
C TYR A 885 27.18 -0.77 -22.01
N PHE A 886 26.22 0.16 -22.09
CA PHE A 886 24.83 -0.08 -21.72
C PHE A 886 24.21 -1.30 -22.44
N GLY A 887 23.48 -2.12 -21.69
CA GLY A 887 22.69 -3.23 -22.21
C GLY A 887 23.54 -4.29 -22.92
N ASN A 888 23.26 -4.53 -24.21
CA ASN A 888 23.94 -5.56 -25.00
C ASN A 888 25.25 -5.09 -25.65
N ALA A 889 25.67 -3.85 -25.40
CA ALA A 889 26.83 -3.23 -26.04
C ALA A 889 28.14 -4.04 -25.86
N ARG A 890 28.29 -4.79 -24.76
CA ARG A 890 29.46 -5.66 -24.54
C ARG A 890 29.57 -6.81 -25.54
N THR A 891 28.46 -7.29 -26.07
CA THR A 891 28.40 -8.48 -26.94
C THR A 891 27.92 -8.17 -28.35
N ASP A 892 27.34 -6.99 -28.58
CA ASP A 892 26.82 -6.53 -29.87
C ASP A 892 27.51 -5.23 -30.29
N ALA A 893 28.45 -5.33 -31.24
CA ALA A 893 29.18 -4.19 -31.78
C ALA A 893 28.29 -3.16 -32.47
N ALA A 894 27.14 -3.56 -33.04
CA ALA A 894 26.20 -2.63 -33.64
C ALA A 894 25.44 -1.84 -32.57
N TYR A 895 25.08 -2.49 -31.46
CA TYR A 895 24.46 -1.81 -30.33
C TYR A 895 25.44 -0.91 -29.57
N TYR A 896 26.69 -1.36 -29.39
CA TYR A 896 27.78 -0.52 -28.86
C TYR A 896 27.93 0.77 -29.65
N LYS A 897 27.90 0.68 -30.98
CA LYS A 897 27.97 1.87 -31.84
C LYS A 897 26.81 2.84 -31.59
N LYS A 898 25.59 2.35 -31.36
CA LYS A 898 24.44 3.21 -31.01
C LYS A 898 24.64 3.91 -29.66
N CYS A 899 25.20 3.22 -28.68
CA CYS A 899 25.50 3.82 -27.37
C CYS A 899 26.55 4.93 -27.52
N LEU A 900 27.62 4.70 -28.29
CA LEU A 900 28.62 5.72 -28.62
C LEU A 900 28.02 6.93 -29.34
N ASP A 901 27.14 6.70 -30.32
CA ASP A 901 26.47 7.78 -31.05
C ASP A 901 25.53 8.58 -30.13
N PHE A 902 24.88 7.93 -29.16
CA PHE A 902 24.04 8.60 -28.16
C PHE A 902 24.87 9.42 -27.15
N VAL A 903 25.95 8.86 -26.60
CA VAL A 903 26.89 9.59 -25.72
C VAL A 903 27.48 10.79 -26.45
N LYS A 904 27.79 10.63 -27.74
CA LYS A 904 28.23 11.72 -28.61
C LYS A 904 27.17 12.82 -28.72
N MET A 905 25.90 12.48 -28.94
CA MET A 905 24.81 13.46 -28.93
C MET A 905 24.72 14.17 -27.57
N GLN A 906 24.79 13.46 -26.44
CA GLN A 906 24.78 14.07 -25.11
C GLN A 906 25.94 15.08 -24.96
N ARG A 907 27.13 14.76 -25.47
CA ARG A 907 28.28 15.68 -25.50
C ARG A 907 28.07 16.88 -26.43
N GLU A 908 27.40 16.70 -27.57
CA GLU A 908 27.10 17.79 -28.50
C GLU A 908 26.06 18.77 -27.96
N VAL A 909 25.11 18.30 -27.13
CA VAL A 909 24.12 19.12 -26.44
C VAL A 909 24.77 20.16 -25.52
N ILE A 910 25.85 19.83 -24.80
CA ILE A 910 26.60 20.80 -23.94
C ILE A 910 26.95 22.08 -24.69
N GLY A 911 27.28 21.92 -25.97
CA GLY A 911 27.92 22.96 -26.75
C GLY A 911 26.99 23.84 -27.58
N SER A 912 25.69 23.59 -27.50
CA SER A 912 24.70 24.37 -28.26
C SER A 912 23.73 25.14 -27.37
N TRP A 913 23.88 25.05 -26.04
CA TRP A 913 22.90 25.51 -25.06
C TRP A 913 23.58 26.18 -23.87
N ASP A 914 23.15 27.40 -23.56
CA ASP A 914 23.70 28.18 -22.44
C ASP A 914 23.41 27.50 -21.10
N ASN A 915 24.42 27.47 -20.23
CA ASN A 915 24.38 26.90 -18.89
C ASN A 915 23.96 25.41 -18.83
N VAL A 916 24.35 24.63 -19.84
CA VAL A 916 24.23 23.17 -19.85
C VAL A 916 25.62 22.54 -19.83
N TYR A 917 25.83 21.59 -18.93
CA TYR A 917 27.11 20.93 -18.68
C TYR A 917 26.92 19.42 -18.75
N VAL A 918 27.95 18.65 -19.12
CA VAL A 918 27.90 17.18 -19.02
C VAL A 918 28.92 16.68 -18.01
N ILE A 919 28.51 15.64 -17.29
CA ILE A 919 29.39 14.84 -16.45
C ILE A 919 29.88 13.64 -17.29
N PRO A 920 31.17 13.59 -17.66
CA PRO A 920 31.70 12.60 -18.60
C PRO A 920 31.91 11.24 -17.94
N GLN A 921 30.81 10.52 -17.72
CA GLN A 921 30.77 9.23 -17.03
C GLN A 921 30.56 8.03 -17.97
N GLY A 922 30.42 8.24 -19.28
CA GLY A 922 30.04 7.19 -20.23
C GLY A 922 31.10 6.10 -20.42
N ASN A 923 32.39 6.42 -20.23
CA ASN A 923 33.49 5.47 -20.39
C ASN A 923 33.63 4.50 -19.20
N VAL A 924 32.79 4.64 -18.16
CA VAL A 924 32.74 3.69 -17.06
C VAL A 924 31.97 2.46 -17.54
N ALA A 925 32.56 1.28 -17.36
CA ALA A 925 31.90 0.02 -17.66
C ALA A 925 30.81 -0.23 -16.60
N THR A 926 29.55 -0.42 -17.01
CA THR A 926 28.55 -1.09 -16.16
C THR A 926 29.12 -2.46 -15.80
N ALA A 927 29.51 -2.68 -14.54
CA ALA A 927 30.50 -3.66 -14.08
C ALA A 927 30.63 -5.00 -14.86
N ASP A 928 31.87 -5.48 -15.01
CA ASP A 928 32.17 -6.90 -15.21
C ASP A 928 31.56 -7.70 -14.05
N ASN A 929 30.58 -8.58 -14.30
CA ASN A 929 30.15 -9.83 -13.61
C ASN A 929 30.52 -10.11 -12.12
N ASN A 930 30.93 -9.12 -11.33
CA ASN A 930 31.36 -9.26 -9.95
C ASN A 930 30.46 -8.41 -9.06
N VAL A 931 29.40 -9.08 -8.63
CA VAL A 931 28.73 -8.98 -7.33
C VAL A 931 27.87 -7.73 -7.03
N THR A 932 27.94 -6.60 -7.76
CA THR A 932 27.27 -5.36 -7.27
C THR A 932 26.62 -4.40 -8.29
N SER A 933 26.50 -4.74 -9.57
CA SER A 933 25.48 -4.15 -10.46
C SER A 933 24.31 -5.13 -10.56
N ILE A 934 23.07 -4.63 -10.67
CA ILE A 934 21.90 -5.51 -10.81
C ILE A 934 21.92 -6.23 -12.16
N ASP A 935 22.50 -5.60 -13.18
CA ASP A 935 22.58 -6.08 -14.56
C ASP A 935 23.64 -5.30 -15.37
N HIS A 936 23.60 -5.43 -16.71
CA HIS A 936 24.43 -4.67 -17.66
C HIS A 936 23.86 -3.28 -18.01
N SER A 937 22.77 -2.88 -17.38
CA SER A 937 22.00 -1.65 -17.66
C SER A 937 22.25 -0.56 -16.61
N HIS A 938 22.66 -0.96 -15.40
CA HIS A 938 22.81 -0.06 -14.26
C HIS A 938 24.24 0.01 -13.74
N TRP A 939 24.58 1.17 -13.17
CA TRP A 939 25.87 1.39 -12.53
C TRP A 939 26.08 0.48 -11.31
N GLY A 940 27.33 0.07 -11.08
CA GLY A 940 27.70 -0.57 -9.82
C GLY A 940 27.76 0.46 -8.68
N TYR A 941 27.77 -0.01 -7.43
CA TYR A 941 27.81 0.87 -6.26
C TYR A 941 28.99 1.85 -6.25
N HIS A 942 30.18 1.41 -6.68
CA HIS A 942 31.35 2.29 -6.81
C HIS A 942 31.12 3.37 -7.86
N ASP A 943 30.51 3.01 -8.98
CA ASP A 943 30.28 3.91 -10.11
C ASP A 943 29.20 4.94 -9.77
N HIS A 944 28.09 4.54 -9.14
CA HIS A 944 27.06 5.49 -8.69
C HIS A 944 27.59 6.46 -7.65
N LEU A 945 28.38 5.98 -6.69
CA LEU A 945 29.00 6.84 -5.68
C LEU A 945 29.95 7.84 -6.34
N TRP A 946 30.81 7.37 -7.24
CA TRP A 946 31.76 8.21 -7.97
C TRP A 946 31.06 9.22 -8.89
N ASN A 947 30.05 8.80 -9.65
CA ASN A 947 29.24 9.67 -10.51
C ASN A 947 28.55 10.76 -9.69
N GLY A 948 27.92 10.40 -8.57
CA GLY A 948 27.30 11.37 -7.66
C GLY A 948 28.32 12.37 -7.09
N GLN A 949 29.51 11.90 -6.70
CA GLN A 949 30.58 12.77 -6.25
C GLN A 949 31.02 13.73 -7.36
N MET A 950 31.14 13.28 -8.61
CA MET A 950 31.48 14.16 -9.74
C MET A 950 30.44 15.26 -9.95
N VAL A 951 29.14 14.94 -9.83
CA VAL A 951 28.06 15.94 -9.89
C VAL A 951 28.20 16.96 -8.76
N GLY A 952 28.34 16.51 -7.51
CA GLY A 952 28.47 17.40 -6.35
C GLY A 952 29.72 18.28 -6.43
N LYS A 953 30.85 17.72 -6.87
CA LYS A 953 32.12 18.46 -7.09
C LYS A 953 31.99 19.52 -8.19
N ALA A 954 31.31 19.19 -9.29
CA ALA A 954 31.03 20.15 -10.36
C ALA A 954 30.18 21.31 -9.84
N ILE A 955 29.16 21.02 -9.04
CA ILE A 955 28.31 22.04 -8.40
C ILE A 955 29.12 22.96 -7.49
N MET A 956 29.94 22.39 -6.60
CA MET A 956 30.78 23.16 -5.69
C MET A 956 31.72 24.11 -6.43
N THR A 957 32.36 23.59 -7.48
CA THR A 957 33.36 24.31 -8.27
C THR A 957 32.74 25.42 -9.11
N LEU A 958 31.70 25.09 -9.87
CA LEU A 958 31.15 25.98 -10.90
C LEU A 958 30.13 26.98 -10.36
N PHE A 959 29.34 26.58 -9.35
CA PHE A 959 28.17 27.36 -8.93
C PHE A 959 28.27 27.88 -7.50
N LEU A 960 29.05 27.24 -6.62
CA LEU A 960 29.27 27.70 -5.24
C LEU A 960 30.60 28.43 -5.04
N GLY A 961 31.45 28.50 -6.08
CA GLY A 961 32.77 29.13 -6.03
C GLY A 961 33.71 28.51 -4.99
N GLN A 962 33.49 27.25 -4.62
CA GLN A 962 34.35 26.53 -3.69
C GLN A 962 35.39 25.75 -4.48
N PRO A 963 36.69 26.09 -4.38
CA PRO A 963 37.72 25.35 -5.08
C PRO A 963 37.71 23.91 -4.59
N HIS A 964 37.48 22.97 -5.50
CA HIS A 964 37.60 21.56 -5.18
C HIS A 964 39.07 21.24 -4.93
N VAL A 965 39.44 20.95 -3.68
CA VAL A 965 40.79 20.54 -3.31
C VAL A 965 40.77 19.03 -3.08
N VAL A 966 41.44 18.29 -3.96
CA VAL A 966 41.70 16.86 -3.79
C VAL A 966 43.13 16.66 -3.31
N GLU A 967 43.38 15.58 -2.56
CA GLU A 967 44.72 15.32 -2.01
C GLU A 967 45.76 15.00 -3.09
N ASP A 968 45.35 14.40 -4.21
CA ASP A 968 46.24 13.99 -5.31
C ASP A 968 45.67 14.32 -6.71
N PRO A 969 45.55 15.62 -7.06
CA PRO A 969 44.95 16.02 -8.33
C PRO A 969 45.78 15.53 -9.53
N VAL A 970 45.08 15.11 -10.58
CA VAL A 970 45.65 14.90 -11.91
C VAL A 970 45.64 16.21 -12.70
N ALA A 971 44.66 17.09 -12.46
CA ALA A 971 44.48 18.31 -13.22
C ALA A 971 43.95 19.47 -12.39
N GLU A 972 44.22 20.70 -12.82
CA GLU A 972 43.68 21.94 -12.24
C GLU A 972 43.01 22.79 -13.32
N ILE A 973 41.92 23.47 -12.97
CA ILE A 973 41.27 24.49 -13.80
C ILE A 973 41.66 25.86 -13.25
N TRP A 974 42.17 26.72 -14.13
CA TRP A 974 42.58 28.09 -13.84
C TRP A 974 41.77 29.07 -14.68
N LEU A 975 41.13 30.05 -14.05
CA LEU A 975 40.40 31.12 -14.73
C LEU A 975 40.90 32.47 -14.23
N ASN A 976 41.23 33.39 -15.13
CA ASN A 976 41.73 34.73 -14.80
C ASN A 976 42.94 34.76 -13.84
N GLY A 977 43.77 33.71 -13.88
CA GLY A 977 44.97 33.60 -13.03
C GLY A 977 44.72 32.99 -11.65
N GLU A 978 43.49 32.65 -11.31
CA GLU A 978 43.12 31.97 -10.07
C GLU A 978 42.79 30.50 -10.34
N MET A 979 43.23 29.62 -9.45
CA MET A 979 42.82 28.20 -9.48
C MET A 979 41.39 28.13 -8.98
N ILE A 980 40.49 27.63 -9.83
CA ILE A 980 39.06 27.50 -9.51
C ILE A 980 38.66 26.06 -9.17
N GLY A 981 39.47 25.05 -9.51
CA GLY A 981 39.28 23.69 -9.02
C GLY A 981 40.41 22.74 -9.37
N ALA A 982 40.59 21.69 -8.58
CA ALA A 982 41.51 20.58 -8.79
C ALA A 982 40.74 19.25 -8.92
N PHE A 983 41.20 18.36 -9.79
CA PHE A 983 40.45 17.19 -10.24
C PHE A 983 41.34 15.95 -10.29
N GLU A 984 40.82 14.81 -9.84
CA GLU A 984 41.44 13.48 -9.98
C GLU A 984 41.33 12.92 -11.41
N SER A 985 40.52 13.55 -12.26
CA SER A 985 40.30 13.16 -13.66
C SER A 985 40.64 14.31 -14.60
N PHE A 986 41.54 14.05 -15.56
CA PHE A 986 41.88 15.01 -16.60
C PHE A 986 40.72 15.28 -17.55
N SER A 987 39.97 14.24 -17.94
CA SER A 987 38.77 14.42 -18.77
C SER A 987 37.69 15.22 -18.04
N GLY A 988 37.50 14.96 -16.75
CA GLY A 988 36.57 15.72 -15.91
C GLY A 988 36.93 17.21 -15.86
N ALA A 989 38.21 17.53 -15.64
CA ALA A 989 38.69 18.91 -15.62
C ALA A 989 38.49 19.61 -16.99
N ILE A 990 38.79 18.92 -18.09
CA ILE A 990 38.58 19.46 -19.44
C ILE A 990 37.10 19.71 -19.71
N SER A 991 36.21 18.78 -19.37
CA SER A 991 34.77 18.92 -19.64
C SER A 991 34.10 20.02 -18.82
N LEU A 992 34.60 20.30 -17.61
CA LEU A 992 34.03 21.29 -16.70
C LEU A 992 34.64 22.69 -16.84
N ALA A 993 35.70 22.86 -17.63
CA ALA A 993 36.38 24.14 -17.76
C ALA A 993 35.49 25.21 -18.41
N PRO A 994 35.27 26.37 -17.76
CA PRO A 994 34.48 27.46 -18.32
C PRO A 994 35.25 28.18 -19.44
N GLU A 995 34.56 29.01 -20.24
CA GLU A 995 35.19 29.79 -21.30
C GLU A 995 36.34 30.68 -20.79
N GLY A 996 37.47 30.66 -21.50
CA GLY A 996 38.69 31.37 -21.14
C GLY A 996 39.58 30.64 -20.12
N ALA A 997 39.15 29.49 -19.59
CA ALA A 997 39.94 28.75 -18.60
C ALA A 997 41.15 28.02 -19.22
N THR A 998 42.16 27.78 -18.38
CA THR A 998 43.30 26.90 -18.66
C THR A 998 43.23 25.67 -17.77
N VAL A 999 43.17 24.48 -18.36
CA VAL A 999 43.27 23.20 -17.67
C VAL A 999 44.72 22.73 -17.70
N LYS A 1000 45.34 22.60 -16.54
CA LYS A 1000 46.74 22.16 -16.40
C LYS A 1000 46.81 20.72 -15.95
N LEU A 1001 47.57 19.89 -16.66
CA LEU A 1001 47.94 18.54 -16.22
C LEU A 1001 49.03 18.64 -15.14
N LEU A 1002 48.94 17.84 -14.08
CA LEU A 1002 49.84 17.94 -12.91
C LEU A 1002 50.81 16.77 -12.75
N LYS A 1003 50.57 15.68 -13.49
CA LYS A 1003 51.40 14.48 -13.50
C LYS A 1003 51.20 13.70 -14.79
N ASP A 1004 52.14 12.82 -15.10
CA ASP A 1004 52.01 11.91 -16.24
C ASP A 1004 50.81 10.99 -16.03
N LEU A 1005 50.08 10.70 -17.12
CA LEU A 1005 48.83 9.96 -17.09
C LEU A 1005 48.92 8.72 -17.97
N GLU A 1006 48.52 7.57 -17.44
CA GLU A 1006 48.33 6.36 -18.21
C GLU A 1006 46.84 6.14 -18.47
N LEU A 1007 46.47 6.01 -19.74
CA LEU A 1007 45.10 5.78 -20.21
C LEU A 1007 45.00 4.41 -20.87
N TYR A 1008 43.92 3.70 -20.56
CA TYR A 1008 43.60 2.41 -21.18
C TYR A 1008 42.49 2.53 -22.24
N SER A 1009 42.03 3.76 -22.49
CA SER A 1009 40.97 4.10 -23.44
C SER A 1009 41.23 5.47 -24.06
N THR A 1010 40.42 5.84 -25.06
CA THR A 1010 40.51 7.12 -25.76
C THR A 1010 40.05 8.27 -24.86
N LEU A 1011 40.85 9.32 -24.73
CA LEU A 1011 40.43 10.57 -24.12
C LEU A 1011 39.55 11.33 -25.12
N VAL A 1012 38.29 11.55 -24.76
CA VAL A 1012 37.35 12.30 -25.59
C VAL A 1012 37.21 13.72 -25.05
N ILE A 1013 37.42 14.70 -25.92
CA ILE A 1013 37.32 16.13 -25.61
C ILE A 1013 36.19 16.73 -26.45
N GLY A 1014 35.12 17.11 -25.76
CA GLY A 1014 33.92 17.73 -26.36
C GLY A 1014 33.58 19.11 -25.80
N ASN A 1015 34.48 19.73 -25.02
CA ASN A 1015 34.22 21.04 -24.45
C ASN A 1015 34.17 22.10 -25.57
N ARG A 1016 33.09 22.87 -25.68
CA ARG A 1016 32.92 23.93 -26.68
C ARG A 1016 33.35 25.31 -26.21
N ASN A 1017 33.61 25.45 -24.92
CA ASN A 1017 34.21 26.65 -24.38
C ASN A 1017 35.61 26.82 -24.96
N LYS A 1018 35.98 28.06 -25.27
CA LYS A 1018 37.35 28.41 -25.67
C LYS A 1018 38.30 28.27 -24.49
N ILE A 1019 38.85 27.07 -24.33
CA ILE A 1019 39.77 26.73 -23.24
C ILE A 1019 41.17 26.41 -23.76
N THR A 1020 42.14 26.49 -22.85
CA THR A 1020 43.49 25.99 -23.08
C THR A 1020 43.71 24.70 -22.30
N VAL A 1021 44.05 23.61 -22.97
CA VAL A 1021 44.53 22.36 -22.36
C VAL A 1021 46.06 22.41 -22.35
N ASP A 1022 46.62 22.77 -21.20
CA ASP A 1022 48.06 22.86 -20.98
C ASP A 1022 48.56 21.53 -20.39
N GLY A 1023 49.32 20.79 -21.19
CA GLY A 1023 49.98 19.56 -20.76
C GLY A 1023 51.02 19.81 -19.69
N ASN A 1024 51.48 21.06 -19.49
CA ASN A 1024 52.39 21.45 -18.42
C ASN A 1024 53.68 20.60 -18.42
N ASN A 1025 54.12 20.19 -19.62
CA ASN A 1025 55.23 19.27 -19.88
C ASN A 1025 55.05 17.83 -19.34
N HIS A 1026 53.84 17.44 -18.96
CA HIS A 1026 53.49 16.08 -18.62
C HIS A 1026 53.06 15.27 -19.85
N ARG A 1027 53.18 13.95 -19.71
CA ARG A 1027 52.91 12.98 -20.76
C ARG A 1027 51.63 12.18 -20.52
N ILE A 1028 50.93 11.87 -21.61
CA ILE A 1028 49.82 10.92 -21.65
C ILE A 1028 50.27 9.67 -22.43
N ASP A 1029 50.29 8.54 -21.75
CA ASP A 1029 50.56 7.22 -22.30
C ASP A 1029 49.25 6.47 -22.53
N VAL A 1030 48.99 6.02 -23.76
CA VAL A 1030 47.77 5.27 -24.08
C VAL A 1030 48.10 3.81 -24.39
N ASN A 1031 47.60 2.91 -23.54
CA ASN A 1031 47.80 1.46 -23.57
C ASN A 1031 46.45 0.74 -23.74
N SER A 1032 45.82 0.84 -24.92
CA SER A 1032 44.53 0.20 -25.16
C SER A 1032 44.70 -1.31 -25.39
N PRO A 1033 43.97 -2.18 -24.65
CA PRO A 1033 44.04 -3.63 -24.84
C PRO A 1033 43.33 -4.12 -26.11
N ASN A 1034 42.54 -3.26 -26.77
CA ASN A 1034 41.73 -3.64 -27.92
C ASN A 1034 42.51 -3.45 -29.24
N THR A 1035 42.88 -4.55 -29.89
CA THR A 1035 43.62 -4.57 -31.16
C THR A 1035 42.73 -4.51 -32.40
N GLN A 1036 41.40 -4.48 -32.25
CA GLN A 1036 40.45 -4.44 -33.36
C GLN A 1036 39.81 -3.05 -33.52
N GLY A 1037 40.40 -2.23 -34.39
CA GLY A 1037 39.84 -0.94 -34.82
C GLY A 1037 40.82 0.21 -34.77
N TYR A 1038 40.54 1.27 -35.53
CA TYR A 1038 41.32 2.49 -35.55
C TYR A 1038 41.13 3.30 -34.24
N TYR A 1039 41.89 2.96 -33.20
CA TYR A 1039 41.88 3.67 -31.92
C TYR A 1039 42.72 4.94 -31.99
N SER A 1040 42.28 6.00 -31.33
CA SER A 1040 43.04 7.25 -31.17
C SER A 1040 43.34 7.51 -29.70
N ALA A 1041 44.46 8.14 -29.37
CA ALA A 1041 44.75 8.53 -27.99
C ALA A 1041 43.80 9.65 -27.53
N ILE A 1042 43.61 10.66 -28.37
CA ILE A 1042 42.66 11.75 -28.12
C ILE A 1042 41.70 11.92 -29.30
N LYS A 1043 40.42 12.14 -29.00
CA LYS A 1043 39.40 12.58 -29.97
C LYS A 1043 38.83 13.93 -29.60
N PHE A 1044 38.67 14.78 -30.61
CA PHE A 1044 38.07 16.10 -30.47
C PHE A 1044 36.71 16.14 -31.17
N TYR A 1045 35.67 16.64 -30.50
CA TYR A 1045 34.30 16.70 -31.01
C TYR A 1045 33.75 18.12 -30.90
N ALA A 1046 33.47 18.77 -32.04
CA ALA A 1046 32.79 20.08 -32.10
C ALA A 1046 33.35 21.14 -31.13
N THR A 1047 34.65 21.14 -30.92
CA THR A 1047 35.35 21.93 -29.90
C THR A 1047 36.07 23.12 -30.51
N ASP A 1048 36.40 24.14 -29.72
CA ASP A 1048 37.28 25.25 -30.10
C ASP A 1048 38.33 25.44 -28.99
N ILE A 1049 39.48 24.77 -29.11
CA ILE A 1049 40.44 24.69 -28.01
C ILE A 1049 41.89 24.91 -28.44
N THR A 1050 42.66 25.42 -27.50
CA THR A 1050 44.12 25.47 -27.60
C THR A 1050 44.73 24.31 -26.82
N VAL A 1051 45.55 23.48 -27.45
CA VAL A 1051 46.38 22.48 -26.78
C VAL A 1051 47.80 23.01 -26.70
N LYS A 1052 48.39 23.03 -25.51
CA LYS A 1052 49.71 23.61 -25.28
C LYS A 1052 50.60 22.62 -24.53
N ASP A 1053 51.82 22.41 -24.99
CA ASP A 1053 52.88 21.63 -24.31
C ASP A 1053 52.41 20.25 -23.81
N LEU A 1054 51.54 19.59 -24.57
CA LEU A 1054 51.02 18.26 -24.27
C LEU A 1054 51.82 17.18 -25.01
N HIS A 1055 52.27 16.15 -24.28
CA HIS A 1055 53.02 15.03 -24.83
C HIS A 1055 52.15 13.78 -24.85
N ILE A 1056 51.95 13.16 -26.02
CA ILE A 1056 51.11 11.98 -26.19
C ILE A 1056 51.95 10.84 -26.78
N VAL A 1057 51.85 9.65 -26.19
CA VAL A 1057 52.38 8.42 -26.77
C VAL A 1057 51.29 7.36 -26.79
N ASN A 1058 50.84 6.99 -27.99
CA ASN A 1058 49.92 5.88 -28.17
C ASN A 1058 50.70 4.59 -28.46
N HIS A 1059 50.67 3.65 -27.51
CA HIS A 1059 51.43 2.41 -27.59
C HIS A 1059 50.78 1.33 -28.44
N THR A 1060 49.50 1.51 -28.81
CA THR A 1060 48.64 0.47 -29.38
C THR A 1060 48.87 0.29 -30.89
N ASP A 1061 48.76 -0.94 -31.38
CA ASP A 1061 48.93 -1.25 -32.80
C ASP A 1061 47.87 -0.60 -33.72
N ASN A 1062 48.27 -0.13 -34.91
CA ASN A 1062 47.42 0.55 -35.91
C ASN A 1062 46.58 1.73 -35.37
N THR A 1063 47.15 2.52 -34.46
CA THR A 1063 46.44 3.62 -33.80
C THR A 1063 46.89 5.02 -34.19
N TYR A 1064 46.09 5.99 -33.77
CA TYR A 1064 46.27 7.41 -34.01
C TYR A 1064 46.64 8.15 -32.72
N GLY A 1065 47.41 9.22 -32.82
CA GLY A 1065 47.64 10.11 -31.70
C GLY A 1065 46.41 10.99 -31.43
N MET A 1066 46.12 11.87 -32.38
CA MET A 1066 44.98 12.78 -32.37
C MET A 1066 44.03 12.47 -33.52
N TYR A 1067 42.73 12.59 -33.25
CA TYR A 1067 41.68 12.44 -34.25
C TYR A 1067 40.60 13.52 -34.10
N THR A 1068 40.25 14.23 -35.17
CA THR A 1068 39.17 15.22 -35.15
C THR A 1068 37.86 14.65 -35.70
N GLU A 1069 36.78 14.88 -34.95
CA GLU A 1069 35.40 14.64 -35.34
C GLU A 1069 34.60 15.96 -35.32
N ILE A 1070 33.67 16.08 -36.26
CA ILE A 1070 32.63 17.11 -36.42
C ILE A 1070 33.13 18.53 -36.11
N GLY A 1071 33.62 19.25 -37.12
CA GLY A 1071 33.83 20.70 -37.03
C GLY A 1071 34.79 21.19 -35.93
N ALA A 1072 35.65 20.32 -35.38
CA ALA A 1072 36.57 20.70 -34.32
C ALA A 1072 37.61 21.72 -34.81
N LYS A 1073 37.85 22.75 -34.00
CA LYS A 1073 38.85 23.81 -34.20
C LYS A 1073 39.93 23.69 -33.16
N ILE A 1074 41.13 23.31 -33.58
CA ILE A 1074 42.24 23.02 -32.68
C ILE A 1074 43.41 23.94 -32.99
N THR A 1075 43.92 24.62 -31.97
CA THR A 1075 45.23 25.31 -32.03
C THR A 1075 46.23 24.54 -31.17
N TRP A 1076 47.19 23.88 -31.80
CA TRP A 1076 48.24 23.10 -31.13
C TRP A 1076 49.53 23.92 -31.01
N ILE A 1077 50.07 24.07 -29.81
CA ILE A 1077 51.26 24.88 -29.50
C ILE A 1077 52.29 24.03 -28.74
N GLY A 1078 53.42 23.72 -29.36
CA GLY A 1078 54.49 22.93 -28.71
C GLY A 1078 54.12 21.46 -28.46
N GLY A 1079 54.73 20.83 -27.45
CA GLY A 1079 54.44 19.43 -27.09
C GLY A 1079 54.90 18.37 -28.11
N SER A 1080 54.37 17.14 -27.99
CA SER A 1080 54.68 16.05 -28.91
C SER A 1080 53.56 15.02 -29.07
N ILE A 1081 53.51 14.35 -30.23
CA ILE A 1081 52.64 13.19 -30.45
C ILE A 1081 53.44 12.06 -31.10
N GLU A 1082 53.43 10.88 -30.49
CA GLU A 1082 53.93 9.64 -31.07
C GLU A 1082 52.81 8.61 -31.18
N ALA A 1083 52.59 8.05 -32.36
CA ALA A 1083 51.56 7.04 -32.62
C ALA A 1083 52.05 5.97 -33.59
N GLU A 1084 51.28 4.89 -33.78
CA GLU A 1084 51.70 3.84 -34.71
C GLU A 1084 51.49 4.22 -36.18
N GLN A 1085 50.27 4.58 -36.56
CA GLN A 1085 49.88 4.77 -37.97
C GLN A 1085 49.79 6.25 -38.37
N HIS A 1086 49.11 7.06 -37.55
CA HIS A 1086 48.94 8.49 -37.79
C HIS A 1086 49.15 9.29 -36.51
N ALA A 1087 50.02 10.30 -36.52
CA ALA A 1087 50.12 11.18 -35.35
C ALA A 1087 48.86 12.04 -35.23
N ILE A 1088 48.38 12.60 -36.36
CA ILE A 1088 47.23 13.50 -36.43
C ILE A 1088 46.33 13.09 -37.60
N VAL A 1089 45.04 12.95 -37.32
CA VAL A 1089 44.00 12.68 -38.32
C VAL A 1089 42.92 13.77 -38.27
N VAL A 1090 42.72 14.48 -39.37
CA VAL A 1090 41.66 15.47 -39.54
C VAL A 1090 40.60 14.92 -40.49
N ASN A 1091 39.54 14.32 -39.94
CA ASN A 1091 38.62 13.48 -40.71
C ASN A 1091 37.14 13.88 -40.59
N SER A 1092 36.86 15.15 -40.35
CA SER A 1092 35.48 15.65 -40.42
C SER A 1092 35.35 17.01 -41.07
N ALA A 1093 34.22 17.22 -41.75
CA ALA A 1093 33.98 18.45 -42.49
C ALA A 1093 33.91 19.67 -41.58
N GLY A 1094 34.44 20.79 -42.05
CA GLY A 1094 34.52 22.05 -41.29
C GLY A 1094 35.53 22.04 -40.14
N SER A 1095 36.37 21.00 -40.01
CA SER A 1095 37.42 20.99 -38.98
C SER A 1095 38.56 21.94 -39.35
N GLU A 1096 39.11 22.61 -38.35
CA GLU A 1096 40.24 23.52 -38.47
C GLU A 1096 41.37 23.06 -37.53
N LEU A 1097 42.59 22.99 -38.04
CA LEU A 1097 43.79 22.66 -37.26
C LEU A 1097 44.87 23.70 -37.52
N THR A 1098 45.36 24.35 -36.47
CA THR A 1098 46.54 25.22 -36.51
C THR A 1098 47.63 24.61 -35.65
N ILE A 1099 48.83 24.40 -36.18
CA ILE A 1099 50.01 23.90 -35.44
C ILE A 1099 51.06 25.01 -35.37
N ILE A 1100 51.56 25.28 -34.16
CA ILE A 1100 52.58 26.28 -33.84
C ILE A 1100 53.69 25.58 -33.06
N GLY A 1101 54.55 24.83 -33.78
CA GLY A 1101 55.64 24.05 -33.17
C GLY A 1101 55.22 22.69 -32.60
N GLY A 1102 56.21 21.93 -32.11
CA GLY A 1102 56.04 20.58 -31.53
C GLY A 1102 56.79 19.48 -32.30
N GLU A 1103 56.76 18.26 -31.76
CA GLU A 1103 57.36 17.06 -32.38
C GLU A 1103 56.30 15.98 -32.63
N PHE A 1104 56.10 15.60 -33.89
CA PHE A 1104 55.06 14.66 -34.30
C PHE A 1104 55.68 13.50 -35.04
N LYS A 1105 55.42 12.27 -34.59
CA LYS A 1105 56.10 11.07 -35.07
C LYS A 1105 55.15 9.89 -35.25
N ILE A 1106 55.40 9.07 -36.28
CA ILE A 1106 54.79 7.74 -36.41
C ILE A 1106 55.84 6.63 -36.30
N ARG A 1107 55.45 5.46 -35.79
CA ARG A 1107 56.37 4.33 -35.54
C ARG A 1107 56.33 3.25 -36.63
N LYS A 1108 55.19 3.03 -37.30
CA LYS A 1108 55.01 1.94 -38.26
C LYS A 1108 55.00 2.44 -39.69
N THR A 1109 55.84 1.81 -40.48
CA THR A 1109 56.36 2.38 -41.73
C THR A 1109 56.03 1.54 -42.95
N ASP A 1110 55.37 0.40 -42.77
CA ASP A 1110 54.97 -0.55 -43.82
C ASP A 1110 53.48 -0.47 -44.17
N LEU A 1111 52.73 0.47 -43.57
CA LEU A 1111 51.32 0.67 -43.86
C LEU A 1111 51.14 1.52 -45.12
N THR A 1112 50.36 0.98 -46.06
CA THR A 1112 49.80 1.75 -47.17
C THR A 1112 49.04 2.94 -46.54
N TYR A 1113 49.54 4.16 -46.74
CA TYR A 1113 48.99 5.44 -46.27
C TYR A 1113 49.40 5.93 -44.86
N GLY A 1114 50.35 5.32 -44.14
CA GLY A 1114 50.84 5.88 -42.85
C GLY A 1114 51.32 7.34 -43.00
N ALA A 1115 50.88 8.24 -42.12
CA ALA A 1115 51.23 9.66 -42.24
C ALA A 1115 51.19 10.41 -40.91
N VAL A 1116 52.14 11.32 -40.68
CA VAL A 1116 52.17 12.16 -39.46
C VAL A 1116 50.93 13.05 -39.40
N VAL A 1117 50.61 13.77 -40.48
CA VAL A 1117 49.33 14.49 -40.64
C VAL A 1117 48.54 13.87 -41.78
N PHE A 1118 47.33 13.38 -41.49
CA PHE A 1118 46.43 12.77 -42.46
C PHE A 1118 45.09 13.54 -42.50
N THR A 1119 44.60 13.84 -43.70
CA THR A 1119 43.25 14.38 -43.89
C THR A 1119 42.49 13.63 -44.97
N LYS A 1120 41.19 13.38 -44.72
CA LYS A 1120 40.27 12.68 -45.64
C LYS A 1120 38.87 13.30 -45.71
N ALA A 1121 38.59 14.39 -45.00
CA ALA A 1121 37.29 15.05 -45.03
C ALA A 1121 37.29 16.31 -45.89
N ALA A 1122 36.11 16.65 -46.43
CA ALA A 1122 35.88 17.88 -47.19
C ALA A 1122 35.93 19.13 -46.31
N ASP A 1123 36.17 20.30 -46.89
CA ASP A 1123 36.10 21.61 -46.21
C ASP A 1123 36.96 21.70 -44.93
N VAL A 1124 38.12 21.05 -44.92
CA VAL A 1124 39.09 21.09 -43.81
C VAL A 1124 40.13 22.19 -44.04
N THR A 1125 40.50 22.90 -42.97
CA THR A 1125 41.62 23.85 -43.01
C THR A 1125 42.72 23.41 -42.06
N ILE A 1126 43.94 23.20 -42.56
CA ILE A 1126 45.13 22.88 -41.76
C ILE A 1126 46.19 23.95 -42.02
N THR A 1127 46.68 24.59 -40.97
CA THR A 1127 47.78 25.57 -41.00
C THR A 1127 48.91 25.08 -40.12
N ILE A 1128 50.13 24.99 -40.67
CA ILE A 1128 51.33 24.55 -39.94
C ILE A 1128 52.35 25.67 -39.99
N ASN A 1129 52.68 26.22 -38.82
CA ASN A 1129 53.59 27.33 -38.60
C ASN A 1129 54.73 26.89 -37.66
N GLY A 1130 55.45 25.82 -38.01
CA GLY A 1130 56.57 25.26 -37.25
C GLY A 1130 56.35 23.83 -36.75
N GLY A 1131 57.43 23.24 -36.22
CA GLY A 1131 57.45 21.88 -35.67
C GLY A 1131 58.26 20.88 -36.51
N THR A 1132 58.41 19.66 -36.00
CA THR A 1132 59.08 18.54 -36.67
C THR A 1132 58.08 17.42 -36.90
N PHE A 1133 57.96 16.96 -38.14
CA PHE A 1133 57.01 15.92 -38.56
C PHE A 1133 57.80 14.75 -39.13
N ASP A 1134 58.02 13.72 -38.30
CA ASP A 1134 58.86 12.57 -38.59
C ASP A 1134 58.04 11.32 -38.93
N ALA A 1135 58.04 10.96 -40.22
CA ALA A 1135 57.34 9.79 -40.71
C ALA A 1135 58.09 8.46 -40.47
N GLY A 1136 59.27 8.50 -39.86
CA GLY A 1136 60.10 7.33 -39.57
C GLY A 1136 60.77 6.74 -40.82
N GLU A 1137 60.98 5.42 -40.83
CA GLU A 1137 61.53 4.69 -41.99
C GLU A 1137 60.41 4.31 -43.01
N GLY A 1138 60.68 3.48 -44.03
CA GLY A 1138 59.66 2.90 -44.93
C GLY A 1138 58.84 3.87 -45.80
N THR A 1139 57.52 3.67 -45.91
CA THR A 1139 56.58 4.35 -46.84
C THR A 1139 55.73 5.46 -46.18
N GLY A 1140 56.06 5.91 -44.98
CA GLY A 1140 55.31 6.95 -44.27
C GLY A 1140 55.44 8.36 -44.88
N TYR A 1141 54.37 9.15 -44.82
CA TYR A 1141 54.35 10.56 -45.25
C TYR A 1141 54.41 11.52 -44.06
N ALA A 1142 55.05 12.69 -44.19
CA ALA A 1142 54.88 13.73 -43.18
C ALA A 1142 53.47 14.34 -43.28
N ILE A 1143 52.98 14.56 -44.51
CA ILE A 1143 51.61 15.06 -44.76
C ILE A 1143 50.96 14.26 -45.90
N TYR A 1144 49.76 13.74 -45.66
CA TYR A 1144 48.95 13.02 -46.65
C TYR A 1144 47.55 13.65 -46.77
N VAL A 1145 47.21 14.13 -47.98
CA VAL A 1145 45.88 14.65 -48.33
C VAL A 1145 45.16 13.66 -49.24
N ASP A 1146 44.12 13.00 -48.70
CA ASP A 1146 43.35 11.97 -49.39
C ASP A 1146 42.45 12.53 -50.50
N THR A 1147 42.05 11.66 -51.42
CA THR A 1147 41.06 11.94 -52.48
C THR A 1147 39.74 12.52 -51.99
N ALA A 1148 39.28 12.13 -50.79
CA ALA A 1148 38.01 12.57 -50.26
C ALA A 1148 38.05 13.99 -49.65
N SER A 1149 39.21 14.62 -49.54
CA SER A 1149 39.38 15.96 -48.96
C SER A 1149 38.99 17.13 -49.89
N THR A 1150 37.83 17.08 -50.54
CA THR A 1150 37.39 18.14 -51.47
C THR A 1150 37.32 19.51 -50.77
N ASN A 1151 37.73 20.58 -51.46
CA ASN A 1151 37.76 21.96 -50.95
C ASN A 1151 38.58 22.19 -49.68
N SER A 1152 39.43 21.24 -49.29
CA SER A 1152 40.29 21.39 -48.11
C SER A 1152 41.56 22.17 -48.43
N THR A 1153 42.10 22.91 -47.47
CA THR A 1153 43.35 23.65 -47.60
C THR A 1153 44.35 23.20 -46.55
N VAL A 1154 45.56 22.84 -46.97
CA VAL A 1154 46.70 22.59 -46.10
C VAL A 1154 47.80 23.58 -46.44
N THR A 1155 48.15 24.44 -45.50
CA THR A 1155 49.19 25.47 -45.65
C THR A 1155 50.31 25.19 -44.66
N VAL A 1156 51.53 25.05 -45.14
CA VAL A 1156 52.74 24.91 -44.32
C VAL A 1156 53.63 26.12 -44.59
N THR A 1157 53.79 26.98 -43.59
CA THR A 1157 54.61 28.20 -43.70
C THR A 1157 56.02 27.96 -43.16
N GLU A 1158 56.15 27.19 -42.08
CA GLU A 1158 57.41 26.88 -41.41
C GLU A 1158 57.38 25.44 -40.85
N GLY A 1159 58.54 24.81 -40.68
CA GLY A 1159 58.66 23.48 -40.05
C GLY A 1159 59.62 22.54 -40.78
N THR A 1160 59.87 21.37 -40.18
CA THR A 1160 60.70 20.30 -40.75
C THR A 1160 59.84 19.08 -41.05
N LEU A 1161 59.79 18.66 -42.31
CA LEU A 1161 59.04 17.50 -42.79
C LEU A 1161 60.01 16.39 -43.17
N ILE A 1162 59.98 15.26 -42.45
CA ILE A 1162 60.87 14.12 -42.67
C ILE A 1162 60.02 12.96 -43.21
N ALA A 1163 60.31 12.53 -44.43
CA ALA A 1163 59.61 11.43 -45.07
C ALA A 1163 60.16 10.06 -44.64
N GLY A 1164 59.33 9.02 -44.81
CA GLY A 1164 59.82 7.65 -44.84
C GLY A 1164 60.83 7.46 -45.96
N SER A 1165 61.84 6.61 -45.73
CA SER A 1165 62.94 6.31 -46.67
C SER A 1165 62.55 5.99 -48.14
N THR A 1166 61.29 5.67 -48.41
CA THR A 1166 60.76 5.32 -49.73
C THR A 1166 59.55 6.15 -50.17
N ALA A 1167 59.14 7.15 -49.39
CA ALA A 1167 57.99 8.02 -49.66
C ALA A 1167 58.43 9.47 -49.92
N SER A 1168 57.51 10.26 -50.50
CA SER A 1168 57.64 11.71 -50.53
C SER A 1168 57.27 12.30 -49.17
N ALA A 1169 57.89 13.39 -48.75
CA ALA A 1169 57.51 14.06 -47.49
C ALA A 1169 56.04 14.50 -47.48
N VAL A 1170 55.53 14.91 -48.65
CA VAL A 1170 54.14 15.31 -48.81
C VAL A 1170 53.51 14.65 -50.03
N THR A 1171 52.25 14.24 -49.92
CA THR A 1171 51.46 13.80 -51.06
C THR A 1171 50.05 14.36 -51.03
N LYS A 1172 49.54 14.70 -52.21
CA LYS A 1172 48.14 15.05 -52.47
C LYS A 1172 47.64 14.15 -53.58
N ASN A 1173 46.54 13.44 -53.35
CA ASN A 1173 45.98 12.60 -54.40
C ASN A 1173 45.29 13.46 -55.47
N ASN A 1174 45.68 13.27 -56.74
CA ASN A 1174 45.40 14.18 -57.86
C ASN A 1174 43.92 14.32 -58.27
N SER A 1175 43.02 13.50 -57.74
CA SER A 1175 41.58 13.57 -58.00
C SER A 1175 40.82 14.55 -57.11
N SER A 1176 41.47 15.17 -56.12
CA SER A 1176 40.84 16.08 -55.15
C SER A 1176 40.97 17.57 -55.52
N SER A 1177 39.91 18.36 -55.25
CA SER A 1177 39.90 19.83 -55.40
C SER A 1177 40.65 20.59 -54.29
N SER A 1178 41.38 19.88 -53.42
CA SER A 1178 42.08 20.46 -52.26
C SER A 1178 43.26 21.36 -52.66
N THR A 1179 43.70 22.25 -51.79
CA THR A 1179 44.91 23.06 -51.98
C THR A 1179 45.96 22.62 -50.97
N LEU A 1180 47.19 22.42 -51.43
CA LEU A 1180 48.36 22.21 -50.57
C LEU A 1180 49.38 23.29 -50.92
N VAL A 1181 49.76 24.11 -49.94
CA VAL A 1181 50.73 25.20 -50.09
C VAL A 1181 51.91 24.95 -49.16
N LEU A 1182 53.12 24.95 -49.71
CA LEU A 1182 54.38 24.89 -48.97
C LEU A 1182 55.15 26.19 -49.24
N ASP A 1183 55.51 26.92 -48.19
CA ASP A 1183 56.37 28.11 -48.30
C ASP A 1183 57.86 27.74 -48.42
N ASN A 1184 58.70 28.70 -48.81
CA ASN A 1184 60.13 28.51 -49.01
C ASN A 1184 60.90 28.20 -47.72
N ASP A 1185 60.31 28.53 -46.56
CA ASP A 1185 60.92 28.35 -45.25
C ASP A 1185 60.65 26.95 -44.66
N VAL A 1186 59.95 26.08 -45.40
CA VAL A 1186 59.74 24.67 -45.03
C VAL A 1186 60.98 23.83 -45.37
N VAL A 1187 61.52 23.14 -44.37
CA VAL A 1187 62.65 22.21 -44.54
C VAL A 1187 62.11 20.81 -44.86
N ILE A 1188 62.47 20.28 -46.03
CA ILE A 1188 62.12 18.91 -46.44
C ILE A 1188 63.36 18.02 -46.28
N GLY A 1189 63.27 17.04 -45.39
CA GLY A 1189 64.33 16.09 -45.04
C GLY A 1189 64.37 14.83 -45.89
#